data_AF-A0A9E5E1Q7-F1
#
_entry.id   AF-A0A9E5E1Q7-F1
#
_cell.length_a   1.000
_cell.length_b   1.000
_cell.length_c   1.000
_cell.angle_alpha   90.00
_cell.angle_beta   90.00
_cell.angle_gamma   90.00
#
_symmetry.space_group_name_H-M   'P 1'
#
loop_
_entity.id
_entity.type
_entity.pdbx_description
1 polymer ?
#
loop_
_entity_poly.entity_id
_entity_poly.type
_entity_poly.pdbx_seq_one_letter_code
_entity_poly.pdbx_strand_id
1 'polypeptide(L)'
;MYEAKTLSVFACSGRSWQLAVLCGTVLAIGWIFFATAPKVQAATCSFNGSESTDFNTAGNWSCGSVPGFGDDVQIGATSTLLSANITVNSLTVTSSDVGIATYGPVGIIGNNALGINVQANTLTVMGTLSVATSSVVTSTSGIIRVDIATSTGRIGTGTGLFHASSTIQNNGSFDVGGGTATTTGVFTNASTTMIGVGTLSLMSNFLSDGGVLTTTANTSNVRVAGGNAQLLANLVYPKFQSIKTAGTASFMASSTINGTLDMLGTGGSINATGTNQLLITGATTINASNSVTSTNGALIFTGAVTSSGTIAQTAGTTTFSGTLINNPLGTLTLGSGNATTTGHATSTGTMTVSGGILTIMGDFTNSGTFTQGSGTTTFLGAAAQRIGGAVFYNLTNQNTTALVQLTASTTAAGTFTTIGSSTTTAATSAFNVVSSSTIALSSTVTSTSGTLNFLGLVTNAGTIGSATGDMLFSSTLQNPGTLDVGAGTVTTTGAVNAGGTINGRSGRLVFIAGVTNFGTLNAQAGTVRFAGTQVSSYTSFNNVEAYSGIAHINNGGTIGGTLLTISGSLFASANNLTISGLSTIASGTAVSSTSGNLIFSSNVTSTGTIQTNGGNVTLSATLDILLGGTVTSSGGVLTFGGVVTSTGSIGNATGTTVFSSTLQNNGTLDFGSGNATTTGHATSSASGTMRVQGGIWNLRADFINSGTFTQNSGTTTFLGAAPQRVGGAVFYNLTNQNITALVQLTASTTATGVFTVLGSSSSSAVGNAFTVVGATTIPLAAVVTSTSGNLTFGAVSSTGSLGSQTGNMSISGTFQNNGVFNLGTGTATTSGAFTNASSTKVGGGVLAASSTMSNSGTITVGAGNIKHTAESIVFVNSGGTTQTSYTTPATVYVQVEDQNRNLLGDTAETLSIPIAVNSTGGSDTQTLTLTETGIATGIFRSSGISLVTSNIATADNNQFEVIATGIGTATYTDAQHSADTGAGTVNFIYAATGGSGGGGGGGGGGGGIPFTPIVVLTPQAPASPAIPATPAVPGIAPVVPASPAPVLVLKGVGASPVVNPGKSLVFGYEYTNKSGKIQKIIAMRQWLDAKGKVLKTVRLPVTLGVGKVYAGKVSEPMPARLALGVYKMVINILDLKGLVLDQNVINFKLEKPAPPKPPAPPVPPEIGFKGVSDAMTVKVGQVLRAEYQYMNKDSRTQSVTVTRQLVDAKGKVIKTVRLPLTLGAGKSYSSKIAETISKTLPVGNYKMIVKGLDVQGKTLGEKSFSFTVQK
;
A
#
# COMPACT_ATOMS: atom_id res chain seq x y z
N MET A 1 14.39 -6.04 -76.43
CA MET A 1 13.52 -5.32 -77.40
C MET A 1 14.12 -3.93 -77.52
N TYR A 2 14.68 -3.58 -78.69
CA TYR A 2 14.01 -2.78 -79.74
C TYR A 2 13.62 -1.39 -79.21
N GLU A 3 14.36 -0.32 -79.52
CA GLU A 3 14.41 0.47 -80.79
C GLU A 3 13.29 1.53 -80.90
N ALA A 4 13.46 2.72 -81.51
CA ALA A 4 14.65 3.44 -82.00
C ALA A 4 14.28 4.91 -82.40
N LYS A 5 15.29 5.72 -82.82
CA LYS A 5 15.20 7.06 -83.49
C LYS A 5 14.77 8.23 -82.56
N THR A 6 15.20 9.50 -82.69
CA THR A 6 16.03 10.27 -83.66
C THR A 6 16.54 11.57 -82.95
N LEU A 7 17.42 12.50 -83.40
CA LEU A 7 18.26 12.77 -84.60
C LEU A 7 19.39 13.80 -84.21
N SER A 8 20.37 14.05 -85.10
CA SER A 8 21.18 15.30 -85.26
C SER A 8 22.21 15.74 -84.18
N VAL A 9 23.40 16.31 -84.50
CA VAL A 9 24.15 16.51 -85.77
C VAL A 9 25.66 16.76 -85.45
N PHE A 10 26.60 16.24 -86.29
CA PHE A 10 28.05 16.56 -86.53
C PHE A 10 28.99 17.17 -85.43
N ALA A 11 30.31 16.87 -85.32
CA ALA A 11 31.26 16.14 -86.19
C ALA A 11 32.46 15.45 -85.44
N CYS A 12 33.20 14.60 -86.18
CA CYS A 12 34.51 13.90 -86.01
C CYS A 12 35.57 14.45 -85.00
N SER A 13 36.58 13.70 -84.48
CA SER A 13 37.07 12.28 -84.53
C SER A 13 38.21 12.10 -83.46
N GLY A 14 38.88 10.97 -83.14
CA GLY A 14 38.96 9.57 -83.62
C GLY A 14 40.39 9.20 -84.15
N ARG A 15 41.00 8.00 -83.94
CA ARG A 15 40.68 6.79 -83.13
C ARG A 15 41.85 5.76 -83.13
N SER A 16 42.03 4.97 -82.04
CA SER A 16 42.47 3.55 -81.95
C SER A 16 43.65 2.89 -82.75
N TRP A 17 44.48 2.14 -82.01
CA TRP A 17 45.00 0.76 -82.27
C TRP A 17 46.32 0.51 -83.06
N GLN A 18 46.78 -0.77 -83.07
CA GLN A 18 48.14 -1.25 -83.37
C GLN A 18 48.30 -2.01 -84.71
N LEU A 19 49.58 -2.16 -85.10
CA LEU A 19 50.23 -3.33 -85.73
C LEU A 19 50.57 -3.30 -87.25
N ALA A 20 51.82 -3.72 -87.54
CA ALA A 20 52.31 -4.45 -88.72
C ALA A 20 52.82 -3.74 -90.02
N VAL A 21 54.06 -4.13 -90.40
CA VAL A 21 54.56 -4.49 -91.76
C VAL A 21 55.15 -3.43 -92.74
N LEU A 22 56.46 -3.64 -93.02
CA LEU A 22 57.31 -3.41 -94.21
C LEU A 22 57.47 -2.04 -94.94
N CYS A 23 58.75 -1.81 -95.31
CA CYS A 23 59.29 -1.15 -96.52
C CYS A 23 58.89 0.29 -96.92
N GLY A 24 59.88 1.11 -97.32
CA GLY A 24 59.63 2.39 -97.99
C GLY A 24 60.77 3.43 -97.88
N THR A 25 61.86 3.24 -98.62
CA THR A 25 62.94 4.25 -98.79
C THR A 25 62.50 5.47 -99.59
N VAL A 26 63.07 6.68 -99.32
CA VAL A 26 63.67 7.66 -100.28
C VAL A 26 63.63 9.13 -99.77
N LEU A 27 64.82 9.75 -99.62
CA LEU A 27 65.20 11.20 -99.63
C LEU A 27 64.43 12.23 -98.73
N ALA A 28 64.98 13.40 -98.33
CA ALA A 28 66.24 14.07 -98.68
C ALA A 28 66.89 14.86 -97.50
N ILE A 29 68.24 14.88 -97.47
CA ILE A 29 69.18 16.03 -97.30
C ILE A 29 68.83 17.16 -96.29
N GLY A 30 69.69 17.58 -95.36
CA GLY A 30 71.04 17.09 -94.98
C GLY A 30 71.93 18.13 -94.25
N TRP A 31 73.17 17.73 -93.91
CA TRP A 31 74.25 18.51 -93.24
C TRP A 31 73.98 18.88 -91.76
N ILE A 32 74.96 18.93 -90.83
CA ILE A 32 76.44 18.98 -90.88
C ILE A 32 77.07 17.87 -89.99
N PHE A 33 78.28 17.41 -90.32
CA PHE A 33 79.12 16.49 -89.52
C PHE A 33 80.17 17.23 -88.68
N PHE A 34 80.48 16.73 -87.47
CA PHE A 34 81.85 16.68 -86.92
C PHE A 34 81.95 15.57 -85.84
N ALA A 35 83.17 15.09 -85.56
CA ALA A 35 83.41 13.82 -84.87
C ALA A 35 83.54 13.91 -83.34
N THR A 36 83.32 12.79 -82.65
CA THR A 36 83.58 12.59 -81.22
C THR A 36 85.02 12.10 -80.96
N ALA A 37 85.63 12.60 -79.88
CA ALA A 37 86.97 12.20 -79.44
C ALA A 37 86.96 10.95 -78.54
N PRO A 38 88.04 10.16 -78.50
CA PRO A 38 88.15 9.00 -77.60
C PRO A 38 88.24 9.42 -76.12
N LYS A 39 87.72 8.56 -75.23
CA LYS A 39 87.88 8.74 -73.77
C LYS A 39 89.33 8.47 -73.35
N VAL A 40 89.88 9.36 -72.54
CA VAL A 40 91.16 9.16 -71.82
C VAL A 40 90.95 8.17 -70.66
N GLN A 41 91.99 7.43 -70.30
CA GLN A 41 91.99 6.47 -69.21
C GLN A 41 92.31 7.15 -67.87
N ALA A 42 91.59 6.80 -66.81
CA ALA A 42 91.74 7.37 -65.46
C ALA A 42 93.17 7.22 -64.91
N ALA A 43 93.72 8.28 -64.31
CA ALA A 43 94.94 8.20 -63.52
C ALA A 43 94.63 8.05 -62.03
N THR A 44 95.46 7.29 -61.29
CA THR A 44 95.38 7.26 -59.82
C THR A 44 96.32 8.31 -59.24
N CYS A 45 95.75 9.34 -58.62
CA CYS A 45 96.46 10.48 -58.04
C CYS A 45 96.48 10.41 -56.51
N SER A 46 97.66 10.31 -55.91
CA SER A 46 97.87 10.33 -54.46
C SER A 46 98.25 11.74 -54.00
N PHE A 47 97.65 12.22 -52.91
CA PHE A 47 98.02 13.49 -52.30
C PHE A 47 99.31 13.31 -51.48
N ASN A 48 100.38 13.96 -51.93
CA ASN A 48 101.70 13.96 -51.31
C ASN A 48 101.98 15.27 -50.52
N GLY A 49 101.04 16.23 -50.53
CA GLY A 49 101.18 17.48 -49.78
C GLY A 49 101.21 17.27 -48.27
N SER A 50 101.99 18.10 -47.58
CA SER A 50 102.02 18.12 -46.11
C SER A 50 100.72 18.68 -45.52
N GLU A 51 100.57 18.56 -44.20
CA GLU A 51 99.49 19.20 -43.45
C GLU A 51 99.31 20.67 -43.86
N SER A 52 98.06 21.13 -43.92
CA SER A 52 97.66 22.50 -44.30
C SER A 52 98.02 22.95 -45.72
N THR A 53 98.48 22.09 -46.63
CA THR A 53 98.68 22.46 -48.05
C THR A 53 97.37 22.43 -48.86
N ASP A 54 97.31 23.22 -49.94
CA ASP A 54 96.14 23.32 -50.83
C ASP A 54 96.07 22.15 -51.83
N PHE A 55 94.93 21.46 -51.81
CA PHE A 55 94.53 20.41 -52.75
C PHE A 55 94.60 20.91 -54.20
N ASN A 56 94.24 22.18 -54.45
CA ASN A 56 94.20 22.78 -55.79
C ASN A 56 95.61 23.17 -56.32
N THR A 57 96.69 22.83 -55.62
CA THR A 57 98.08 23.02 -56.11
C THR A 57 98.61 21.73 -56.75
N ALA A 58 98.90 21.79 -58.05
CA ALA A 58 99.34 20.65 -58.87
C ALA A 58 100.57 19.90 -58.31
N GLY A 59 101.53 20.61 -57.70
CA GLY A 59 102.75 20.03 -57.12
C GLY A 59 102.52 19.12 -55.90
N ASN A 60 101.33 19.14 -55.30
CA ASN A 60 100.98 18.30 -54.14
C ASN A 60 100.47 16.90 -54.55
N TRP A 61 100.50 16.56 -55.84
CA TRP A 61 99.93 15.34 -56.41
C TRP A 61 100.98 14.43 -57.04
N SER A 62 100.89 13.13 -56.79
CA SER A 62 101.78 12.13 -57.41
C SER A 62 101.69 12.08 -58.94
N CYS A 63 100.55 12.52 -59.50
CA CYS A 63 100.32 12.62 -60.94
C CYS A 63 100.77 13.97 -61.55
N GLY A 64 101.32 14.91 -60.75
CA GLY A 64 101.89 16.18 -61.22
C GLY A 64 100.89 17.25 -61.66
N SER A 65 99.60 16.94 -61.65
CA SER A 65 98.48 17.84 -61.95
C SER A 65 97.40 17.74 -60.86
N VAL A 66 96.56 18.77 -60.72
CA VAL A 66 95.36 18.66 -59.88
C VAL A 66 94.42 17.61 -60.50
N PRO A 67 93.90 16.64 -59.73
CA PRO A 67 93.04 15.57 -60.26
C PRO A 67 91.77 16.11 -60.91
N GLY A 68 91.45 15.58 -62.09
CA GLY A 68 90.35 16.03 -62.93
C GLY A 68 89.17 15.06 -63.02
N PHE A 69 88.24 15.41 -63.91
CA PHE A 69 87.09 14.57 -64.24
C PHE A 69 87.54 13.29 -64.95
N GLY A 70 87.70 12.23 -64.15
CA GLY A 70 88.16 10.92 -64.60
C GLY A 70 89.14 10.26 -63.63
N ASP A 71 89.81 11.01 -62.75
CA ASP A 71 90.89 10.49 -61.92
C ASP A 71 90.43 9.89 -60.59
N ASP A 72 91.16 8.87 -60.13
CA ASP A 72 90.93 8.17 -58.86
C ASP A 72 91.87 8.75 -57.79
N VAL A 73 91.30 9.37 -56.76
CA VAL A 73 92.08 10.11 -55.75
C VAL A 73 92.33 9.30 -54.48
N GLN A 74 93.56 9.35 -53.96
CA GLN A 74 93.92 8.80 -52.65
C GLN A 74 94.51 9.88 -51.74
N ILE A 75 94.05 9.94 -50.48
CA ILE A 75 94.57 10.83 -49.44
C ILE A 75 95.09 9.98 -48.27
N GLY A 76 96.36 10.18 -47.92
CA GLY A 76 97.00 9.63 -46.72
C GLY A 76 97.50 10.70 -45.72
N ALA A 77 97.31 11.97 -46.03
CA ALA A 77 97.62 13.10 -45.14
C ALA A 77 96.52 13.31 -44.07
N THR A 78 96.86 14.03 -43.00
CA THR A 78 96.01 14.30 -41.82
C THR A 78 95.15 15.57 -41.94
N SER A 79 95.49 16.50 -42.85
CA SER A 79 94.67 17.67 -43.18
C SER A 79 94.99 18.23 -44.56
N THR A 80 93.98 18.72 -45.28
CA THR A 80 94.11 19.26 -46.64
C THR A 80 93.17 20.45 -46.84
N LEU A 81 93.67 21.59 -47.33
CA LEU A 81 92.83 22.73 -47.67
C LEU A 81 92.23 22.55 -49.07
N LEU A 82 91.03 23.08 -49.32
CA LEU A 82 90.47 23.24 -50.68
C LEU A 82 90.22 24.72 -50.95
N SER A 83 90.82 25.28 -52.00
CA SER A 83 90.56 26.63 -52.46
C SER A 83 89.51 26.71 -53.58
N ALA A 84 89.23 25.62 -54.31
CA ALA A 84 88.21 25.56 -55.36
C ALA A 84 87.56 24.16 -55.50
N ASN A 85 86.38 24.10 -56.15
CA ASN A 85 85.60 22.89 -56.37
C ASN A 85 86.31 21.84 -57.24
N ILE A 86 86.07 20.56 -56.93
CA ILE A 86 86.79 19.44 -57.57
C ILE A 86 85.83 18.28 -57.85
N THR A 87 85.97 17.67 -59.02
CA THR A 87 85.14 16.54 -59.48
C THR A 87 86.04 15.39 -59.90
N VAL A 88 85.86 14.21 -59.28
CA VAL A 88 86.75 13.05 -59.40
C VAL A 88 85.95 11.76 -59.64
N ASN A 89 86.62 10.69 -60.07
CA ASN A 89 85.99 9.40 -60.38
C ASN A 89 85.75 8.54 -59.12
N SER A 90 86.75 8.48 -58.24
CA SER A 90 86.66 7.92 -56.89
C SER A 90 87.51 8.73 -55.90
N LEU A 91 87.26 8.53 -54.61
CA LEU A 91 88.07 9.11 -53.52
C LEU A 91 88.26 8.06 -52.42
N THR A 92 89.51 7.81 -52.04
CA THR A 92 89.89 6.94 -50.93
C THR A 92 90.65 7.74 -49.87
N VAL A 93 90.16 7.74 -48.63
CA VAL A 93 90.82 8.34 -47.47
C VAL A 93 91.33 7.24 -46.55
N THR A 94 92.64 7.23 -46.31
CA THR A 94 93.37 6.14 -45.63
C THR A 94 93.99 6.53 -44.29
N SER A 95 94.10 7.82 -43.99
CA SER A 95 94.56 8.36 -42.70
C SER A 95 93.50 8.27 -41.60
N SER A 96 93.92 8.37 -40.34
CA SER A 96 93.02 8.29 -39.18
C SER A 96 92.04 9.47 -39.12
N ASP A 97 92.45 10.64 -39.59
CA ASP A 97 91.64 11.86 -39.62
C ASP A 97 92.00 12.71 -40.84
N VAL A 98 91.01 13.31 -41.49
CA VAL A 98 91.17 14.35 -42.53
C VAL A 98 90.24 15.51 -42.23
N GLY A 99 90.82 16.68 -41.98
CA GLY A 99 90.10 17.95 -41.93
C GLY A 99 90.13 18.72 -43.25
N ILE A 100 88.96 19.05 -43.78
CA ILE A 100 88.75 20.02 -44.88
C ILE A 100 88.32 21.36 -44.28
N ALA A 101 89.14 22.40 -44.46
CA ALA A 101 88.92 23.73 -43.90
C ALA A 101 88.89 24.84 -44.97
N THR A 102 88.15 25.92 -44.68
CA THR A 102 87.93 27.10 -45.54
C THR A 102 88.21 28.38 -44.77
N TYR A 103 88.77 29.42 -45.41
CA TYR A 103 89.38 30.56 -44.71
C TYR A 103 88.58 31.87 -44.82
N GLY A 104 88.34 32.53 -43.68
CA GLY A 104 87.99 33.96 -43.58
C GLY A 104 86.50 34.34 -43.74
N PRO A 105 86.02 35.38 -43.03
CA PRO A 105 84.64 35.88 -43.17
C PRO A 105 84.53 36.88 -44.33
N VAL A 106 84.00 36.42 -45.47
CA VAL A 106 83.64 37.27 -46.63
C VAL A 106 82.13 37.17 -46.89
N GLY A 107 81.48 38.32 -47.10
CA GLY A 107 80.05 38.38 -47.41
C GLY A 107 79.76 37.92 -48.84
N ILE A 108 79.58 36.61 -49.05
CA ILE A 108 79.24 36.03 -50.35
C ILE A 108 77.73 35.88 -50.48
N ILE A 109 77.10 36.74 -51.28
CA ILE A 109 75.71 36.58 -51.73
C ILE A 109 75.73 35.75 -53.02
N GLY A 110 75.78 34.42 -52.88
CA GLY A 110 75.80 33.48 -54.00
C GLY A 110 75.87 32.01 -53.54
N ASN A 111 75.00 31.15 -54.08
CA ASN A 111 74.70 29.81 -53.53
C ASN A 111 75.78 28.71 -53.76
N ASN A 112 77.02 29.07 -54.11
CA ASN A 112 78.06 28.10 -54.43
C ASN A 112 78.92 27.77 -53.20
N ALA A 113 78.48 26.78 -52.43
CA ALA A 113 79.33 26.09 -51.45
C ALA A 113 80.57 25.48 -52.12
N LEU A 114 81.70 25.45 -51.41
CA LEU A 114 82.87 24.68 -51.85
C LEU A 114 82.60 23.18 -51.67
N GLY A 115 83.01 22.33 -52.61
CA GLY A 115 82.61 20.93 -52.57
C GLY A 115 83.37 19.95 -53.45
N ILE A 116 83.23 18.69 -53.07
CA ILE A 116 83.79 17.51 -53.75
C ILE A 116 82.63 16.71 -54.35
N ASN A 117 82.71 16.43 -55.65
CA ASN A 117 81.73 15.65 -56.40
C ASN A 117 82.37 14.35 -56.93
N VAL A 118 81.90 13.19 -56.45
CA VAL A 118 82.42 11.87 -56.83
C VAL A 118 81.42 11.17 -57.75
N GLN A 119 81.71 11.10 -59.05
CA GLN A 119 80.64 10.86 -60.05
C GLN A 119 80.33 9.40 -60.41
N ALA A 120 81.25 8.44 -60.30
CA ALA A 120 81.09 7.16 -61.00
C ALA A 120 81.28 5.87 -60.18
N ASN A 121 82.31 5.77 -59.32
CA ASN A 121 82.71 4.48 -58.74
C ASN A 121 82.45 4.34 -57.24
N THR A 122 83.29 4.92 -56.38
CA THR A 122 83.23 4.69 -54.92
C THR A 122 83.84 5.85 -54.13
N LEU A 123 83.25 6.16 -52.98
CA LEU A 123 83.88 6.93 -51.90
C LEU A 123 84.16 5.95 -50.74
N THR A 124 85.42 5.82 -50.36
CA THR A 124 85.88 4.93 -49.27
C THR A 124 86.63 5.75 -48.23
N VAL A 125 86.21 5.65 -46.97
CA VAL A 125 86.82 6.38 -45.85
C VAL A 125 87.10 5.39 -44.72
N MET A 126 88.38 5.20 -44.38
CA MET A 126 88.80 4.26 -43.32
C MET A 126 89.00 4.92 -41.94
N GLY A 127 89.06 6.25 -41.89
CA GLY A 127 89.20 7.07 -40.66
C GLY A 127 88.11 8.14 -40.52
N THR A 128 88.44 9.28 -39.91
CA THR A 128 87.55 10.44 -39.75
C THR A 128 87.59 11.33 -40.99
N LEU A 129 86.42 11.72 -41.51
CA LEU A 129 86.28 12.81 -42.50
C LEU A 129 85.54 13.99 -41.86
N SER A 130 86.25 15.09 -41.64
CA SER A 130 85.71 16.34 -41.10
C SER A 130 85.62 17.42 -42.17
N VAL A 131 84.49 18.13 -42.20
CA VAL A 131 84.10 19.03 -43.28
C VAL A 131 83.63 20.37 -42.68
N ALA A 132 84.26 21.47 -43.09
CA ALA A 132 83.95 22.81 -42.58
C ALA A 132 82.54 23.30 -42.94
N THR A 133 82.10 24.32 -42.17
CA THR A 133 80.71 24.81 -42.00
C THR A 133 79.95 25.27 -43.24
N SER A 134 80.58 25.30 -44.41
CA SER A 134 80.03 25.84 -45.66
C SER A 134 80.25 24.93 -46.87
N SER A 135 80.57 23.65 -46.65
CA SER A 135 80.99 22.73 -47.73
C SER A 135 79.98 21.63 -48.02
N VAL A 136 79.99 21.12 -49.26
CA VAL A 136 79.07 20.06 -49.75
C VAL A 136 79.86 18.87 -50.29
N VAL A 137 79.46 17.66 -49.89
CA VAL A 137 79.91 16.41 -50.50
C VAL A 137 78.75 15.77 -51.26
N THR A 138 78.96 15.50 -52.54
CA THR A 138 77.99 14.85 -53.43
C THR A 138 78.58 13.63 -54.10
N SER A 139 77.73 12.62 -54.30
CA SER A 139 77.99 11.54 -55.24
C SER A 139 76.78 11.33 -56.13
N THR A 140 77.01 11.21 -57.44
CA THR A 140 75.97 11.20 -58.49
C THR A 140 75.77 9.84 -59.14
N SER A 141 76.76 8.93 -59.08
CA SER A 141 76.58 7.48 -59.22
C SER A 141 77.76 6.72 -58.58
N GLY A 142 77.54 5.46 -58.19
CA GLY A 142 78.50 4.64 -57.44
C GLY A 142 78.09 4.38 -55.98
N ILE A 143 78.68 3.37 -55.32
CA ILE A 143 78.36 3.02 -53.93
C ILE A 143 79.27 3.82 -52.98
N ILE A 144 78.73 4.39 -51.91
CA ILE A 144 79.54 4.93 -50.80
C ILE A 144 79.72 3.80 -49.77
N ARG A 145 80.95 3.33 -49.59
CA ARG A 145 81.29 2.32 -48.58
C ARG A 145 82.06 2.95 -47.42
N VAL A 146 81.45 2.91 -46.24
CA VAL A 146 82.03 3.36 -44.99
C VAL A 146 82.52 2.12 -44.22
N ASP A 147 83.63 1.59 -44.70
CA ASP A 147 84.37 0.45 -44.12
C ASP A 147 85.39 0.97 -43.09
N ILE A 148 84.88 1.47 -41.96
CA ILE A 148 85.70 1.97 -40.84
C ILE A 148 86.25 0.77 -40.04
N ALA A 149 87.57 0.59 -40.05
CA ALA A 149 88.24 -0.57 -39.44
C ALA A 149 88.43 -0.46 -37.91
N THR A 150 88.28 0.73 -37.31
CA THR A 150 88.50 0.99 -35.88
C THR A 150 87.39 1.85 -35.28
N SER A 151 87.00 1.58 -34.02
CA SER A 151 85.76 2.08 -33.38
C SER A 151 85.70 3.58 -33.03
N THR A 152 86.41 4.43 -33.78
CA THR A 152 86.57 5.87 -33.51
C THR A 152 86.34 6.78 -34.72
N GLY A 153 86.28 6.24 -35.95
CA GLY A 153 86.03 7.03 -37.16
C GLY A 153 84.67 7.73 -37.13
N ARG A 154 84.60 8.93 -37.72
CA ARG A 154 83.40 9.77 -37.84
C ARG A 154 83.32 10.45 -39.21
N ILE A 155 82.11 10.72 -39.70
CA ILE A 155 81.90 11.46 -40.96
C ILE A 155 81.02 12.68 -40.70
N GLY A 156 81.65 13.84 -40.51
CA GLY A 156 81.00 15.15 -40.39
C GLY A 156 80.81 15.66 -38.95
N THR A 157 81.67 16.58 -38.52
CA THR A 157 81.54 17.32 -37.24
C THR A 157 81.08 18.78 -37.42
N GLY A 158 80.62 19.15 -38.62
CA GLY A 158 80.26 20.52 -39.01
C GLY A 158 78.90 20.61 -39.70
N THR A 159 78.37 21.83 -39.79
CA THR A 159 77.01 22.18 -40.25
C THR A 159 76.74 21.96 -41.75
N GLY A 160 77.57 21.18 -42.45
CA GLY A 160 77.48 20.96 -43.89
C GLY A 160 76.24 20.18 -44.34
N LEU A 161 76.01 20.19 -45.65
CA LEU A 161 75.00 19.38 -46.32
C LEU A 161 75.66 18.19 -47.00
N PHE A 162 75.40 16.99 -46.50
CA PHE A 162 75.83 15.74 -47.14
C PHE A 162 74.69 15.21 -48.00
N HIS A 163 74.93 14.98 -49.30
CA HIS A 163 73.89 14.51 -50.22
C HIS A 163 74.38 13.32 -51.07
N ALA A 164 74.00 12.11 -50.68
CA ALA A 164 74.27 10.90 -51.44
C ALA A 164 73.08 10.53 -52.32
N SER A 165 73.27 10.50 -53.65
CA SER A 165 72.21 10.05 -54.56
C SER A 165 72.01 8.53 -54.55
N SER A 166 72.96 7.79 -53.98
CA SER A 166 73.22 6.38 -54.18
C SER A 166 73.31 5.59 -52.85
N THR A 167 73.61 4.28 -52.95
CA THR A 167 73.68 3.38 -51.80
C THR A 167 74.82 3.78 -50.85
N ILE A 168 74.49 3.95 -49.57
CA ILE A 168 75.46 4.01 -48.47
C ILE A 168 75.44 2.67 -47.74
N GLN A 169 76.60 2.05 -47.58
CA GLN A 169 76.80 0.95 -46.64
C GLN A 169 77.67 1.44 -45.47
N ASN A 170 77.10 1.47 -44.27
CA ASN A 170 77.81 1.75 -43.04
C ASN A 170 78.05 0.46 -42.24
N ASN A 171 79.32 0.09 -42.13
CA ASN A 171 79.78 -1.04 -41.32
C ASN A 171 80.41 -0.57 -39.99
N GLY A 172 80.47 0.75 -39.73
CA GLY A 172 81.10 1.33 -38.54
C GLY A 172 80.32 2.49 -37.90
N SER A 173 81.03 3.52 -37.42
CA SER A 173 80.44 4.69 -36.74
C SER A 173 80.20 5.85 -37.72
N PHE A 174 78.94 6.12 -38.01
CA PHE A 174 78.49 7.30 -38.76
C PHE A 174 77.91 8.32 -37.77
N ASP A 175 78.29 9.61 -37.83
CA ASP A 175 77.90 10.64 -36.85
C ASP A 175 77.52 11.95 -37.55
N VAL A 176 76.22 12.28 -37.62
CA VAL A 176 75.75 13.50 -38.29
C VAL A 176 75.87 14.70 -37.34
N GLY A 177 77.08 15.25 -37.26
CA GLY A 177 77.44 16.36 -36.36
C GLY A 177 76.86 17.71 -36.77
N GLY A 178 75.59 17.96 -36.42
CA GLY A 178 74.94 19.29 -36.49
C GLY A 178 74.50 19.76 -37.88
N GLY A 179 75.04 19.17 -38.96
CA GLY A 179 74.58 19.41 -40.33
C GLY A 179 73.28 18.68 -40.70
N THR A 180 73.00 18.63 -42.00
CA THR A 180 71.91 17.82 -42.57
C THR A 180 72.47 16.76 -43.51
N ALA A 181 72.19 15.49 -43.23
CA ALA A 181 72.52 14.37 -44.09
C ALA A 181 71.28 13.92 -44.87
N THR A 182 71.37 13.86 -46.20
CA THR A 182 70.26 13.50 -47.10
C THR A 182 70.68 12.35 -48.02
N THR A 183 69.82 11.34 -48.18
CA THR A 183 70.13 10.13 -48.98
C THR A 183 68.97 9.75 -49.89
N THR A 184 69.22 9.59 -51.21
CA THR A 184 68.21 9.08 -52.17
C THR A 184 68.47 7.67 -52.66
N GLY A 185 69.60 7.06 -52.30
CA GLY A 185 69.85 5.63 -52.47
C GLY A 185 69.71 4.85 -51.16
N VAL A 186 70.02 3.55 -51.19
CA VAL A 186 69.74 2.63 -50.08
C VAL A 186 70.70 2.87 -48.92
N PHE A 187 70.21 3.09 -47.70
CA PHE A 187 71.07 3.19 -46.51
C PHE A 187 71.07 1.84 -45.78
N THR A 188 72.19 1.12 -45.84
CA THR A 188 72.37 -0.17 -45.15
C THR A 188 73.27 0.03 -43.95
N ASN A 189 72.81 -0.35 -42.75
CA ASN A 189 73.54 -0.14 -41.50
C ASN A 189 73.67 -1.42 -40.68
N ALA A 190 74.92 -1.86 -40.48
CA ALA A 190 75.27 -3.04 -39.68
C ALA A 190 75.85 -2.69 -38.28
N SER A 191 75.99 -1.41 -37.95
CA SER A 191 76.72 -0.96 -36.75
C SER A 191 76.05 0.26 -36.08
N THR A 192 76.69 0.87 -35.09
CA THR A 192 76.12 2.01 -34.35
C THR A 192 76.24 3.31 -35.14
N THR A 193 75.10 3.83 -35.60
CA THR A 193 75.02 5.21 -36.11
C THR A 193 74.67 6.16 -34.96
N MET A 194 75.37 7.29 -34.89
CA MET A 194 75.09 8.42 -34.01
C MET A 194 74.48 9.59 -34.80
N ILE A 195 73.66 10.39 -34.11
CA ILE A 195 73.27 11.73 -34.58
C ILE A 195 73.51 12.70 -33.42
N GLY A 196 74.38 13.68 -33.66
CA GLY A 196 74.54 14.87 -32.81
C GLY A 196 73.37 15.85 -33.00
N VAL A 197 73.61 17.16 -32.93
CA VAL A 197 72.52 18.17 -33.03
C VAL A 197 71.91 18.36 -34.43
N GLY A 198 72.12 17.41 -35.36
CA GLY A 198 71.80 17.51 -36.78
C GLY A 198 70.45 16.93 -37.21
N THR A 199 70.24 16.85 -38.52
CA THR A 199 69.05 16.23 -39.14
C THR A 199 69.46 15.14 -40.13
N LEU A 200 68.92 13.93 -39.97
CA LEU A 200 69.06 12.83 -40.93
C LEU A 200 67.77 12.71 -41.77
N SER A 201 67.89 12.80 -43.09
CA SER A 201 66.78 12.76 -44.06
C SER A 201 66.93 11.55 -45.00
N LEU A 202 66.22 10.48 -44.68
CA LEU A 202 66.20 9.23 -45.44
C LEU A 202 65.14 9.34 -46.54
N MET A 203 65.51 9.36 -47.82
CA MET A 203 64.58 9.53 -48.95
C MET A 203 64.39 8.27 -49.81
N SER A 204 65.08 7.16 -49.50
CA SER A 204 64.83 5.83 -50.05
C SER A 204 65.06 4.72 -49.00
N ASN A 205 65.11 3.45 -49.40
CA ASN A 205 65.10 2.29 -48.51
C ASN A 205 66.24 2.32 -47.47
N PHE A 206 65.87 2.24 -46.20
CA PHE A 206 66.74 1.98 -45.06
C PHE A 206 66.63 0.49 -44.70
N LEU A 207 67.78 -0.16 -44.53
CA LEU A 207 67.91 -1.56 -44.13
C LEU A 207 68.87 -1.63 -42.94
N SER A 208 68.32 -1.85 -41.75
CA SER A 208 69.11 -2.07 -40.52
C SER A 208 69.33 -3.56 -40.33
N ASP A 209 70.54 -4.03 -40.66
CA ASP A 209 70.94 -5.43 -40.47
C ASP A 209 71.55 -5.58 -39.06
N GLY A 210 70.70 -5.39 -38.05
CA GLY A 210 71.07 -5.41 -36.62
C GLY A 210 71.68 -4.11 -36.06
N GLY A 211 72.14 -3.18 -36.90
CA GLY A 211 72.79 -1.94 -36.46
C GLY A 211 71.85 -0.95 -35.74
N VAL A 212 72.28 -0.46 -34.56
CA VAL A 212 71.51 0.47 -33.71
C VAL A 212 71.68 1.92 -34.16
N LEU A 213 70.59 2.70 -34.18
CA LEU A 213 70.62 4.15 -34.39
C LEU A 213 70.36 4.88 -33.06
N THR A 214 71.41 5.52 -32.55
CA THR A 214 71.41 6.31 -31.31
C THR A 214 71.56 7.80 -31.59
N THR A 215 71.10 8.65 -30.69
CA THR A 215 71.31 10.09 -30.75
C THR A 215 71.86 10.59 -29.42
N THR A 216 72.85 11.47 -29.45
CA THR A 216 73.48 11.99 -28.22
C THR A 216 72.89 13.33 -27.78
N ALA A 217 71.98 13.93 -28.56
CA ALA A 217 71.37 15.23 -28.27
C ALA A 217 69.84 15.24 -28.36
N ASN A 218 69.19 15.98 -27.45
CA ASN A 218 67.73 16.14 -27.39
C ASN A 218 67.13 17.03 -28.52
N THR A 219 67.97 17.51 -29.44
CA THR A 219 67.59 18.41 -30.55
C THR A 219 67.61 17.74 -31.93
N SER A 220 68.18 16.54 -32.03
CA SER A 220 68.31 15.76 -33.27
C SER A 220 66.95 15.50 -33.93
N ASN A 221 66.86 15.61 -35.26
CA ASN A 221 65.64 15.22 -36.00
C ASN A 221 65.94 14.06 -36.95
N VAL A 222 65.11 13.02 -36.92
CA VAL A 222 65.08 12.01 -37.98
C VAL A 222 63.86 12.23 -38.86
N ARG A 223 64.11 12.40 -40.16
CA ARG A 223 63.13 12.62 -41.22
C ARG A 223 63.14 11.44 -42.18
N VAL A 224 61.95 10.97 -42.52
CA VAL A 224 61.75 9.92 -43.52
C VAL A 224 60.85 10.48 -44.62
N ALA A 225 61.42 10.59 -45.82
CA ALA A 225 60.78 11.02 -47.05
C ALA A 225 60.73 9.83 -48.06
N GLY A 226 60.24 10.09 -49.28
CA GLY A 226 60.21 9.11 -50.36
C GLY A 226 59.11 8.05 -50.26
N GLY A 227 58.69 7.51 -51.41
CA GLY A 227 57.50 6.65 -51.53
C GLY A 227 57.66 5.21 -51.01
N ASN A 228 58.89 4.70 -50.94
CA ASN A 228 59.14 3.29 -50.65
C ASN A 228 58.90 2.90 -49.18
N ALA A 229 58.68 1.60 -48.97
CA ALA A 229 58.61 0.99 -47.64
C ALA A 229 59.99 0.94 -46.96
N GLN A 230 60.01 1.16 -45.65
CA GLN A 230 61.23 1.24 -44.83
C GLN A 230 61.25 0.12 -43.80
N LEU A 231 62.40 -0.51 -43.55
CA LEU A 231 62.56 -1.59 -42.55
C LEU A 231 63.45 -1.15 -41.39
N LEU A 232 62.84 -1.03 -40.21
CA LEU A 232 63.36 -0.33 -39.05
C LEU A 232 63.48 -1.27 -37.83
N ALA A 233 64.64 -1.33 -37.18
CA ALA A 233 64.89 -2.18 -36.01
C ALA A 233 65.84 -1.53 -34.99
N ASN A 234 65.61 -1.78 -33.68
CA ASN A 234 66.42 -1.29 -32.54
C ASN A 234 66.73 0.22 -32.58
N LEU A 235 65.70 1.06 -32.42
CA LEU A 235 65.80 2.51 -32.63
C LEU A 235 65.44 3.31 -31.38
N VAL A 236 66.19 4.38 -31.11
CA VAL A 236 65.93 5.37 -30.06
C VAL A 236 66.02 6.78 -30.65
N TYR A 237 64.87 7.40 -30.96
CA TYR A 237 64.79 8.71 -31.64
C TYR A 237 64.28 9.84 -30.75
N PRO A 238 64.94 11.01 -30.63
CA PRO A 238 64.48 12.09 -29.76
C PRO A 238 63.40 12.97 -30.42
N LYS A 239 63.39 13.05 -31.76
CA LYS A 239 62.27 13.58 -32.57
C LYS A 239 62.18 12.83 -33.88
N PHE A 240 60.97 12.42 -34.25
CA PHE A 240 60.68 11.73 -35.51
C PHE A 240 59.66 12.54 -36.33
N GLN A 241 60.06 12.98 -37.52
CA GLN A 241 59.24 13.79 -38.41
C GLN A 241 58.93 13.04 -39.71
N SER A 242 57.67 12.63 -39.90
CA SER A 242 57.21 11.97 -41.12
C SER A 242 56.69 13.01 -42.12
N ILE A 243 57.55 13.36 -43.09
CA ILE A 243 57.25 14.32 -44.16
C ILE A 243 57.13 13.53 -45.48
N LYS A 244 55.98 12.88 -45.67
CA LYS A 244 55.64 12.12 -46.88
C LYS A 244 54.39 12.66 -47.57
N THR A 245 54.21 12.25 -48.81
CA THR A 245 52.95 12.32 -49.58
C THR A 245 52.36 10.93 -49.84
N ALA A 246 53.15 9.86 -49.69
CA ALA A 246 52.75 8.45 -49.62
C ALA A 246 53.89 7.60 -49.01
N GLY A 247 53.57 6.51 -48.30
CA GLY A 247 54.50 5.39 -48.04
C GLY A 247 54.69 4.99 -46.56
N THR A 248 55.11 3.74 -46.32
CA THR A 248 55.10 3.08 -44.99
C THR A 248 56.48 2.93 -44.35
N ALA A 249 56.57 3.12 -43.04
CA ALA A 249 57.71 2.77 -42.20
C ALA A 249 57.35 1.58 -41.29
N SER A 250 57.95 0.42 -41.55
CA SER A 250 57.67 -0.84 -40.86
C SER A 250 58.75 -1.17 -39.84
N PHE A 251 58.35 -1.31 -38.58
CA PHE A 251 59.22 -1.69 -37.48
C PHE A 251 59.20 -3.21 -37.33
N MET A 252 60.39 -3.83 -37.46
CA MET A 252 60.63 -5.28 -37.43
C MET A 252 61.14 -5.78 -36.08
N ALA A 253 61.56 -4.87 -35.19
CA ALA A 253 61.94 -5.12 -33.81
C ALA A 253 61.36 -4.02 -32.90
N SER A 254 61.15 -4.32 -31.61
CA SER A 254 60.67 -3.34 -30.62
C SER A 254 61.53 -2.07 -30.61
N SER A 255 60.90 -0.90 -30.63
CA SER A 255 61.56 0.38 -30.90
C SER A 255 60.93 1.55 -30.12
N THR A 256 61.72 2.59 -29.87
CA THR A 256 61.32 3.75 -29.03
C THR A 256 61.55 5.09 -29.74
N ILE A 257 60.50 5.88 -29.91
CA ILE A 257 60.59 7.30 -30.22
C ILE A 257 60.62 8.04 -28.87
N ASN A 258 61.81 8.32 -28.37
CA ASN A 258 62.05 9.02 -27.12
C ASN A 258 61.81 10.56 -27.20
N GLY A 259 60.67 10.96 -27.75
CA GLY A 259 60.22 12.34 -27.83
C GLY A 259 59.11 12.54 -28.86
N THR A 260 59.08 13.69 -29.54
CA THR A 260 57.94 14.08 -30.39
C THR A 260 57.84 13.26 -31.68
N LEU A 261 56.64 12.77 -32.00
CA LEU A 261 56.28 12.17 -33.28
C LEU A 261 55.36 13.12 -34.06
N ASP A 262 55.88 13.73 -35.13
CA ASP A 262 55.12 14.66 -35.97
C ASP A 262 54.94 14.08 -37.40
N MET A 263 53.76 13.54 -37.67
CA MET A 263 53.34 13.09 -39.00
C MET A 263 52.48 14.18 -39.67
N LEU A 264 53.13 15.22 -40.19
CA LEU A 264 52.47 16.42 -40.72
C LEU A 264 52.16 16.35 -42.23
N GLY A 265 52.77 15.42 -42.97
CA GLY A 265 52.53 15.21 -44.40
C GLY A 265 51.16 14.57 -44.70
N THR A 266 51.04 13.93 -45.87
CA THR A 266 49.87 13.14 -46.28
C THR A 266 50.28 11.72 -46.67
N GLY A 267 49.39 10.74 -46.53
CA GLY A 267 49.61 9.36 -47.00
C GLY A 267 50.75 8.58 -46.34
N GLY A 268 51.38 9.11 -45.28
CA GLY A 268 52.48 8.47 -44.57
C GLY A 268 51.99 7.46 -43.53
N SER A 269 52.58 6.27 -43.50
CA SER A 269 52.21 5.21 -42.56
C SER A 269 53.37 4.77 -41.66
N ILE A 270 53.08 4.43 -40.42
CA ILE A 270 53.93 3.73 -39.46
C ILE A 270 53.26 2.40 -39.12
N ASN A 271 54.02 1.31 -39.06
CA ASN A 271 53.50 -0.03 -38.77
C ASN A 271 54.44 -0.83 -37.85
N ALA A 272 53.99 -1.19 -36.64
CA ALA A 272 54.67 -2.14 -35.77
C ALA A 272 54.26 -3.58 -36.14
N THR A 273 55.18 -4.32 -36.75
CA THR A 273 54.90 -5.65 -37.31
C THR A 273 55.08 -6.76 -36.27
N GLY A 274 54.34 -7.85 -36.41
CA GLY A 274 54.41 -8.99 -35.49
C GLY A 274 53.99 -8.60 -34.07
N THR A 275 54.75 -9.05 -33.07
CA THR A 275 54.55 -8.78 -31.64
C THR A 275 55.39 -7.61 -31.11
N ASN A 276 56.05 -6.84 -31.98
CA ASN A 276 57.02 -5.81 -31.58
C ASN A 276 56.37 -4.56 -31.00
N GLN A 277 56.94 -4.02 -29.91
CA GLN A 277 56.45 -2.80 -29.28
C GLN A 277 56.93 -1.54 -30.02
N LEU A 278 56.06 -0.55 -30.18
CA LEU A 278 56.43 0.82 -30.49
C LEU A 278 56.07 1.71 -29.29
N LEU A 279 57.10 2.25 -28.62
CA LEU A 279 56.97 3.21 -27.53
C LEU A 279 57.25 4.62 -28.06
N ILE A 280 56.43 5.61 -27.70
CA ILE A 280 56.55 7.02 -28.10
C ILE A 280 56.41 7.86 -26.83
N THR A 281 57.49 8.50 -26.38
CA THR A 281 57.51 9.12 -25.05
C THR A 281 57.03 10.57 -25.03
N GLY A 282 57.19 11.30 -26.14
CA GLY A 282 56.75 12.69 -26.27
C GLY A 282 55.36 12.84 -26.89
N ALA A 283 55.01 14.09 -27.23
CA ALA A 283 53.75 14.41 -27.89
C ALA A 283 53.68 13.80 -29.30
N THR A 284 52.47 13.47 -29.77
CA THR A 284 52.24 12.88 -31.09
C THR A 284 51.21 13.69 -31.88
N THR A 285 51.58 14.11 -33.09
CA THR A 285 50.71 14.81 -34.04
C THR A 285 50.55 13.96 -35.29
N ILE A 286 49.32 13.59 -35.67
CA ILE A 286 49.05 12.81 -36.89
C ILE A 286 48.05 13.58 -37.77
N ASN A 287 48.50 14.06 -38.93
CA ASN A 287 47.66 14.76 -39.90
C ASN A 287 46.74 13.79 -40.69
N ALA A 288 45.76 14.34 -41.41
CA ALA A 288 44.83 13.58 -42.22
C ALA A 288 45.53 12.71 -43.28
N SER A 289 44.93 11.55 -43.59
CA SER A 289 45.49 10.50 -44.47
C SER A 289 46.80 9.84 -44.01
N ASN A 290 47.37 10.21 -42.85
CA ASN A 290 48.47 9.47 -42.25
C ASN A 290 47.96 8.34 -41.35
N SER A 291 48.81 7.37 -41.02
CA SER A 291 48.46 6.25 -40.13
C SER A 291 49.60 5.80 -39.20
N VAL A 292 49.24 5.39 -37.98
CA VAL A 292 50.09 4.63 -37.04
C VAL A 292 49.38 3.31 -36.74
N THR A 293 50.04 2.19 -37.00
CA THR A 293 49.41 0.87 -37.00
C THR A 293 50.23 -0.18 -36.25
N SER A 294 49.57 -1.23 -35.76
CA SER A 294 50.22 -2.43 -35.22
C SER A 294 49.39 -3.69 -35.52
N THR A 295 50.06 -4.81 -35.78
CA THR A 295 49.37 -6.11 -35.83
C THR A 295 49.12 -6.62 -34.40
N ASN A 296 50.10 -7.26 -33.76
CA ASN A 296 49.97 -7.91 -32.45
C ASN A 296 50.84 -7.23 -31.37
N GLY A 297 51.67 -6.26 -31.74
CA GLY A 297 52.60 -5.59 -30.86
C GLY A 297 51.99 -4.40 -30.11
N ALA A 298 52.59 -4.02 -28.98
CA ALA A 298 52.10 -2.92 -28.16
C ALA A 298 52.38 -1.54 -28.79
N LEU A 299 51.37 -0.67 -28.86
CA LEU A 299 51.52 0.75 -29.20
C LEU A 299 51.41 1.57 -27.91
N ILE A 300 52.47 2.22 -27.46
CA ILE A 300 52.45 3.02 -26.22
C ILE A 300 52.83 4.45 -26.52
N PHE A 301 51.95 5.38 -26.21
CA PHE A 301 52.16 6.82 -26.25
C PHE A 301 52.16 7.33 -24.80
N THR A 302 53.26 7.88 -24.30
CA THR A 302 53.28 8.46 -22.94
C THR A 302 53.00 9.96 -22.92
N GLY A 303 53.26 10.68 -24.01
CA GLY A 303 52.82 12.06 -24.21
C GLY A 303 51.35 12.16 -24.65
N ALA A 304 50.91 13.40 -24.88
CA ALA A 304 49.58 13.68 -25.46
C ALA A 304 49.55 13.36 -26.96
N VAL A 305 48.42 12.86 -27.46
CA VAL A 305 48.23 12.43 -28.85
C VAL A 305 47.09 13.22 -29.50
N THR A 306 47.37 13.87 -30.62
CA THR A 306 46.39 14.58 -31.45
C THR A 306 46.39 13.98 -32.85
N SER A 307 45.31 13.28 -33.22
CA SER A 307 45.18 12.61 -34.50
C SER A 307 44.00 13.11 -35.33
N SER A 308 44.30 13.63 -36.52
CA SER A 308 43.40 13.75 -37.66
C SER A 308 43.55 12.59 -38.66
N GLY A 309 44.44 11.63 -38.38
CA GLY A 309 44.68 10.43 -39.19
C GLY A 309 44.26 9.13 -38.48
N THR A 310 44.74 8.00 -38.99
CA THR A 310 44.38 6.68 -38.46
C THR A 310 45.33 6.21 -37.36
N ILE A 311 44.81 5.74 -36.23
CA ILE A 311 45.54 4.90 -35.27
C ILE A 311 44.84 3.55 -35.25
N ALA A 312 45.52 2.45 -35.57
CA ALA A 312 44.87 1.13 -35.66
C ALA A 312 45.69 -0.02 -35.06
N GLN A 313 45.01 -0.99 -34.43
CA GLN A 313 45.63 -2.18 -33.88
C GLN A 313 44.78 -3.43 -34.12
N THR A 314 45.41 -4.55 -34.46
CA THR A 314 44.69 -5.83 -34.70
C THR A 314 44.45 -6.60 -33.40
N ALA A 315 45.50 -6.95 -32.64
CA ALA A 315 45.39 -7.82 -31.45
C ALA A 315 46.33 -7.51 -30.27
N GLY A 316 47.18 -6.48 -30.36
CA GLY A 316 48.12 -6.10 -29.28
C GLY A 316 47.49 -5.33 -28.11
N THR A 317 48.30 -4.49 -27.45
CA THR A 317 47.81 -3.47 -26.48
C THR A 317 48.07 -2.05 -26.97
N THR A 318 47.17 -1.10 -26.72
CA THR A 318 47.36 0.32 -27.05
C THR A 318 47.24 1.20 -25.80
N THR A 319 48.29 1.91 -25.41
CA THR A 319 48.30 2.73 -24.19
C THR A 319 48.50 4.20 -24.52
N PHE A 320 47.61 5.06 -24.02
CA PHE A 320 47.72 6.52 -24.05
C PHE A 320 47.88 7.03 -22.62
N SER A 321 49.08 7.48 -22.25
CA SER A 321 49.34 7.96 -20.87
C SER A 321 49.04 9.46 -20.71
N GLY A 322 49.10 10.22 -21.80
CA GLY A 322 48.63 11.61 -21.87
C GLY A 322 47.18 11.72 -22.38
N THR A 323 46.76 12.96 -22.64
CA THR A 323 45.46 13.26 -23.27
C THR A 323 45.42 12.74 -24.71
N LEU A 324 44.30 12.12 -25.09
CA LEU A 324 44.02 11.66 -26.45
C LEU A 324 42.97 12.58 -27.11
N ILE A 325 43.28 13.09 -28.30
CA ILE A 325 42.38 13.90 -29.14
C ILE A 325 42.29 13.27 -30.53
N ASN A 326 41.11 12.77 -30.89
CA ASN A 326 40.78 12.27 -32.21
C ASN A 326 39.90 13.31 -32.94
N ASN A 327 40.50 14.06 -33.85
CA ASN A 327 39.89 15.15 -34.64
C ASN A 327 38.87 14.61 -35.66
N PRO A 328 38.05 15.44 -36.35
CA PRO A 328 36.92 14.95 -37.15
C PRO A 328 37.25 14.00 -38.31
N LEU A 329 38.48 14.07 -38.84
CA LEU A 329 38.99 13.16 -39.89
C LEU A 329 39.75 11.95 -39.32
N GLY A 330 40.03 11.95 -38.02
CA GLY A 330 40.77 10.92 -37.33
C GLY A 330 39.96 9.62 -37.19
N THR A 331 40.67 8.49 -37.20
CA THR A 331 40.09 7.15 -37.08
C THR A 331 40.89 6.32 -36.09
N LEU A 332 40.36 6.10 -34.89
CA LEU A 332 40.91 5.15 -33.93
C LEU A 332 40.23 3.79 -34.12
N THR A 333 40.98 2.74 -34.46
CA THR A 333 40.46 1.37 -34.62
C THR A 333 41.16 0.40 -33.69
N LEU A 334 40.42 -0.09 -32.70
CA LEU A 334 40.86 -1.10 -31.76
C LEU A 334 40.24 -2.44 -32.15
N GLY A 335 41.06 -3.41 -32.58
CA GLY A 335 40.63 -4.73 -33.02
C GLY A 335 40.17 -5.64 -31.87
N SER A 336 40.78 -6.82 -31.77
CA SER A 336 40.65 -7.70 -30.59
C SER A 336 41.60 -7.30 -29.45
N GLY A 337 42.51 -6.35 -29.69
CA GLY A 337 43.48 -5.85 -28.72
C GLY A 337 42.91 -4.87 -27.68
N ASN A 338 43.53 -4.81 -26.51
CA ASN A 338 43.10 -3.96 -25.40
C ASN A 338 43.71 -2.56 -25.48
N ALA A 339 42.90 -1.51 -25.29
CA ALA A 339 43.37 -0.15 -25.13
C ALA A 339 43.23 0.37 -23.69
N THR A 340 44.09 1.30 -23.29
CA THR A 340 44.00 2.04 -22.03
C THR A 340 44.37 3.50 -22.24
N THR A 341 43.49 4.43 -21.84
CA THR A 341 43.81 5.87 -21.75
C THR A 341 43.80 6.30 -20.29
N THR A 342 44.96 6.72 -19.78
CA THR A 342 45.06 7.25 -18.41
C THR A 342 44.72 8.73 -18.33
N GLY A 343 44.92 9.47 -19.43
CA GLY A 343 44.44 10.84 -19.60
C GLY A 343 42.99 10.91 -20.13
N HIS A 344 42.50 12.14 -20.29
CA HIS A 344 41.19 12.41 -20.92
C HIS A 344 41.22 11.99 -22.40
N ALA A 345 40.10 11.46 -22.91
CA ALA A 345 39.95 11.08 -24.31
C ALA A 345 38.78 11.83 -24.96
N THR A 346 39.10 12.61 -26.00
CA THR A 346 38.14 13.41 -26.78
C THR A 346 38.10 12.91 -28.22
N SER A 347 36.93 12.56 -28.73
CA SER A 347 36.73 12.11 -30.11
C SER A 347 35.63 12.88 -30.82
N THR A 348 36.03 13.56 -31.89
CA THR A 348 35.15 14.19 -32.89
C THR A 348 35.19 13.43 -34.22
N GLY A 349 36.20 12.58 -34.44
CA GLY A 349 36.29 11.65 -35.56
C GLY A 349 35.72 10.26 -35.24
N THR A 350 36.11 9.26 -36.03
CA THR A 350 35.65 7.88 -35.89
C THR A 350 36.44 7.15 -34.80
N MET A 351 35.75 6.41 -33.93
CA MET A 351 36.34 5.46 -32.98
C MET A 351 35.64 4.10 -33.12
N THR A 352 36.38 3.04 -33.39
CA THR A 352 35.87 1.67 -33.56
C THR A 352 36.47 0.74 -32.51
N VAL A 353 35.63 -0.03 -31.81
CA VAL A 353 36.05 -1.00 -30.79
C VAL A 353 35.53 -2.40 -31.15
N SER A 354 36.30 -3.13 -31.97
CA SER A 354 35.85 -4.33 -32.67
C SER A 354 35.65 -5.55 -31.77
N GLY A 355 36.49 -5.75 -30.74
CA GLY A 355 36.36 -6.90 -29.82
C GLY A 355 37.18 -6.85 -28.52
N GLY A 356 38.22 -6.01 -28.43
CA GLY A 356 39.00 -5.85 -27.20
C GLY A 356 38.35 -4.96 -26.13
N ILE A 357 39.07 -4.73 -25.03
CA ILE A 357 38.66 -3.84 -23.93
C ILE A 357 39.23 -2.43 -24.15
N LEU A 358 38.40 -1.40 -24.06
CA LEU A 358 38.82 0.01 -24.01
C LEU A 358 38.69 0.54 -22.57
N THR A 359 39.79 0.62 -21.84
CA THR A 359 39.83 1.17 -20.48
C THR A 359 40.09 2.68 -20.50
N ILE A 360 39.30 3.44 -19.74
CA ILE A 360 39.35 4.90 -19.67
C ILE A 360 39.45 5.33 -18.20
N MET A 361 40.51 6.06 -17.84
CA MET A 361 40.75 6.53 -16.46
C MET A 361 40.53 8.04 -16.26
N GLY A 362 40.58 8.84 -17.34
CA GLY A 362 40.19 10.26 -17.37
C GLY A 362 38.75 10.47 -17.85
N ASP A 363 38.39 11.70 -18.25
CA ASP A 363 37.10 11.97 -18.90
C ASP A 363 37.01 11.35 -20.30
N PHE A 364 35.78 11.15 -20.79
CA PHE A 364 35.51 10.74 -22.17
C PHE A 364 34.49 11.68 -22.82
N THR A 365 34.86 12.35 -23.91
CA THR A 365 33.92 13.16 -24.70
C THR A 365 33.90 12.63 -26.12
N ASN A 366 32.81 12.00 -26.54
CA ASN A 366 32.60 11.64 -27.94
C ASN A 366 31.46 12.47 -28.56
N SER A 367 31.75 13.16 -29.65
CA SER A 367 30.77 13.77 -30.56
C SER A 367 30.95 13.33 -32.02
N GLY A 368 31.94 12.47 -32.29
CA GLY A 368 32.10 11.78 -33.57
C GLY A 368 31.42 10.40 -33.62
N THR A 369 31.73 9.63 -34.66
CA THR A 369 31.15 8.29 -34.86
C THR A 369 31.82 7.25 -33.95
N PHE A 370 31.10 6.78 -32.93
CA PHE A 370 31.52 5.61 -32.14
C PHE A 370 30.93 4.32 -32.75
N THR A 371 31.75 3.58 -33.49
CA THR A 371 31.39 2.28 -34.07
C THR A 371 31.58 1.17 -33.04
N GLN A 372 30.49 0.78 -32.41
CA GLN A 372 30.47 -0.38 -31.52
C GLN A 372 30.70 -1.67 -32.33
N GLY A 373 31.73 -2.44 -31.97
CA GLY A 373 31.89 -3.83 -32.38
C GLY A 373 31.34 -4.76 -31.31
N SER A 374 32.12 -5.78 -30.94
CA SER A 374 31.82 -6.72 -29.84
C SER A 374 32.56 -6.40 -28.53
N GLY A 375 33.39 -5.35 -28.51
CA GLY A 375 34.27 -5.03 -27.38
C GLY A 375 33.60 -4.40 -26.16
N THR A 376 34.42 -4.09 -25.15
CA THR A 376 33.95 -3.61 -23.84
C THR A 376 34.65 -2.31 -23.43
N THR A 377 33.90 -1.22 -23.28
CA THR A 377 34.43 0.01 -22.68
C THR A 377 34.36 -0.10 -21.15
N THR A 378 35.47 0.18 -20.46
CA THR A 378 35.58 0.12 -18.99
C THR A 378 36.03 1.47 -18.43
N PHE A 379 35.22 2.07 -17.56
CA PHE A 379 35.59 3.29 -16.84
C PHE A 379 36.22 2.93 -15.49
N LEU A 380 37.50 3.28 -15.33
CA LEU A 380 38.37 2.90 -14.21
C LEU A 380 39.27 4.10 -13.83
N GLY A 381 38.67 5.17 -13.34
CA GLY A 381 39.37 6.37 -12.88
C GLY A 381 39.60 6.41 -11.36
N ALA A 382 40.52 7.27 -10.94
CA ALA A 382 40.65 7.69 -9.53
C ALA A 382 39.85 8.97 -9.24
N ALA A 383 39.73 9.85 -10.24
CA ALA A 383 38.93 11.08 -10.22
C ALA A 383 37.53 10.85 -10.79
N ALA A 384 36.63 11.84 -10.64
CA ALA A 384 35.32 11.81 -11.29
C ALA A 384 35.48 11.88 -12.82
N GLN A 385 34.66 11.14 -13.55
CA GLN A 385 34.73 11.02 -15.00
C GLN A 385 33.42 11.47 -15.64
N ARG A 386 33.48 12.33 -16.64
CA ARG A 386 32.34 12.82 -17.42
C ARG A 386 32.30 12.11 -18.76
N ILE A 387 31.11 11.68 -19.18
CA ILE A 387 30.87 10.91 -20.40
C ILE A 387 29.95 11.70 -21.34
N GLY A 388 30.54 12.27 -22.38
CA GLY A 388 29.84 12.82 -23.54
C GLY A 388 29.29 11.69 -24.41
N GLY A 389 27.96 11.64 -24.48
CA GLY A 389 27.13 10.52 -24.96
C GLY A 389 27.63 9.72 -26.17
N ALA A 390 27.60 8.40 -26.02
CA ALA A 390 27.96 7.43 -27.05
C ALA A 390 27.05 6.20 -27.02
N VAL A 391 27.15 5.36 -28.05
CA VAL A 391 26.54 4.03 -28.11
C VAL A 391 27.66 3.00 -27.97
N PHE A 392 27.79 2.41 -26.78
CA PHE A 392 28.77 1.37 -26.47
C PHE A 392 28.16 -0.01 -26.70
N TYR A 393 28.97 -1.02 -27.03
CA TYR A 393 28.51 -2.41 -27.01
C TYR A 393 28.38 -2.89 -25.56
N ASN A 394 29.45 -3.43 -24.96
CA ASN A 394 29.49 -3.66 -23.52
C ASN A 394 30.04 -2.42 -22.80
N LEU A 395 29.44 -2.05 -21.67
CA LEU A 395 29.84 -0.92 -20.83
C LEU A 395 30.05 -1.37 -19.39
N THR A 396 31.24 -1.13 -18.84
CA THR A 396 31.58 -1.45 -17.46
C THR A 396 31.99 -0.19 -16.68
N ASN A 397 31.47 -0.01 -15.48
CA ASN A 397 31.98 0.94 -14.49
C ASN A 397 32.73 0.19 -13.37
N GLN A 398 33.97 0.58 -13.13
CA GLN A 398 34.84 0.11 -12.05
C GLN A 398 35.54 1.29 -11.32
N ASN A 399 35.09 2.54 -11.53
CA ASN A 399 35.59 3.69 -10.78
C ASN A 399 35.01 3.63 -9.36
N THR A 400 35.81 3.10 -8.41
CA THR A 400 35.38 2.85 -7.03
C THR A 400 35.59 4.03 -6.09
N THR A 401 36.24 5.10 -6.54
CA THR A 401 36.64 6.25 -5.70
C THR A 401 35.87 7.52 -6.01
N ALA A 402 35.21 7.61 -7.17
CA ALA A 402 34.53 8.81 -7.63
C ALA A 402 33.31 8.50 -8.52
N LEU A 403 32.66 9.58 -9.00
CA LEU A 403 31.46 9.52 -9.81
C LEU A 403 31.76 9.39 -11.31
N VAL A 404 31.08 8.47 -11.99
CA VAL A 404 30.95 8.46 -13.46
C VAL A 404 29.64 9.16 -13.84
N GLN A 405 29.72 10.34 -14.45
CA GLN A 405 28.57 11.16 -14.86
C GLN A 405 28.34 11.10 -16.37
N LEU A 406 27.19 10.59 -16.79
CA LEU A 406 26.71 10.71 -18.16
C LEU A 406 26.17 12.13 -18.37
N THR A 407 26.84 12.92 -19.21
CA THR A 407 26.50 14.33 -19.48
C THR A 407 25.69 14.54 -20.75
N ALA A 408 25.56 13.51 -21.59
CA ALA A 408 24.59 13.43 -22.67
C ALA A 408 24.07 11.99 -22.81
N SER A 409 23.00 11.80 -23.59
CA SER A 409 22.31 10.50 -23.68
C SER A 409 23.26 9.39 -24.15
N THR A 410 23.26 8.28 -23.43
CA THR A 410 24.23 7.18 -23.58
C THR A 410 23.49 5.85 -23.68
N THR A 411 23.98 4.94 -24.53
CA THR A 411 23.39 3.62 -24.72
C THR A 411 24.44 2.52 -24.58
N ALA A 412 24.10 1.43 -23.89
CA ALA A 412 24.82 0.15 -23.94
C ALA A 412 23.96 -0.85 -24.73
N ALA A 413 24.39 -1.23 -25.94
CA ALA A 413 23.65 -2.14 -26.81
C ALA A 413 23.84 -3.62 -26.41
N GLY A 414 25.02 -3.94 -25.88
CA GLY A 414 25.32 -5.18 -25.18
C GLY A 414 25.02 -5.05 -23.69
N THR A 415 25.91 -5.57 -22.86
CA THR A 415 25.75 -5.62 -21.41
C THR A 415 26.16 -4.32 -20.71
N PHE A 416 25.51 -4.01 -19.59
CA PHE A 416 25.99 -2.99 -18.64
C PHE A 416 26.36 -3.62 -17.30
N THR A 417 27.53 -3.27 -16.77
CA THR A 417 28.04 -3.81 -15.50
C THR A 417 28.61 -2.69 -14.62
N THR A 418 28.27 -2.66 -13.32
CA THR A 418 28.85 -1.71 -12.35
C THR A 418 29.22 -2.45 -11.07
N ILE A 419 30.48 -2.35 -10.64
CA ILE A 419 31.08 -3.20 -9.59
C ILE A 419 32.08 -2.45 -8.69
N GLY A 420 32.36 -3.01 -7.51
CA GLY A 420 33.38 -2.47 -6.60
C GLY A 420 32.94 -1.24 -5.79
N SER A 421 31.64 -1.00 -5.65
CA SER A 421 31.05 0.24 -5.08
C SER A 421 31.08 1.45 -6.01
N SER A 422 31.32 1.24 -7.31
CA SER A 422 31.28 2.29 -8.33
C SER A 422 29.91 2.95 -8.46
N THR A 423 29.90 4.26 -8.74
CA THR A 423 28.67 5.03 -8.98
C THR A 423 28.60 5.56 -10.40
N THR A 424 27.51 5.24 -11.11
CA THR A 424 27.13 5.85 -12.39
C THR A 424 25.93 6.77 -12.17
N THR A 425 25.93 7.99 -12.71
CA THR A 425 24.71 8.83 -12.74
C THR A 425 24.39 9.37 -14.12
N ALA A 426 23.13 9.25 -14.53
CA ALA A 426 22.58 9.92 -15.71
C ALA A 426 22.02 11.28 -15.29
N ALA A 427 22.72 12.38 -15.58
CA ALA A 427 22.37 13.66 -14.95
C ALA A 427 20.96 14.16 -15.37
N THR A 428 20.83 14.62 -16.61
CA THR A 428 19.57 15.12 -17.20
C THR A 428 19.21 14.37 -18.49
N SER A 429 19.98 13.35 -18.84
CA SER A 429 19.96 12.66 -20.13
C SER A 429 19.54 11.20 -19.99
N ALA A 430 19.11 10.56 -21.09
CA ALA A 430 18.70 9.16 -21.07
C ALA A 430 19.91 8.21 -20.97
N PHE A 431 19.81 7.19 -20.13
CA PHE A 431 20.69 6.03 -20.14
C PHE A 431 19.91 4.78 -20.54
N ASN A 432 20.27 4.20 -21.68
CA ASN A 432 19.62 3.01 -22.20
C ASN A 432 20.54 1.78 -22.09
N VAL A 433 20.02 0.64 -21.67
CA VAL A 433 20.70 -0.66 -21.77
C VAL A 433 19.78 -1.61 -22.52
N VAL A 434 20.24 -2.14 -23.65
CA VAL A 434 19.42 -2.95 -24.56
C VAL A 434 19.45 -4.43 -24.16
N SER A 435 20.60 -4.95 -23.75
CA SER A 435 20.74 -6.31 -23.20
C SER A 435 20.74 -6.29 -21.66
N SER A 436 21.45 -7.20 -21.01
CA SER A 436 21.40 -7.36 -19.55
C SER A 436 22.22 -6.33 -18.75
N SER A 437 21.68 -5.92 -17.60
CA SER A 437 22.37 -5.09 -16.60
C SER A 437 22.74 -5.87 -15.33
N THR A 438 23.97 -5.72 -14.85
CA THR A 438 24.44 -6.22 -13.55
C THR A 438 24.90 -5.06 -12.67
N ILE A 439 24.18 -4.82 -11.56
CA ILE A 439 24.50 -3.83 -10.54
C ILE A 439 24.90 -4.60 -9.29
N ALA A 440 26.20 -4.71 -9.02
CA ALA A 440 26.70 -5.47 -7.88
C ALA A 440 26.46 -4.76 -6.53
N LEU A 441 26.65 -5.50 -5.45
CA LEU A 441 26.56 -4.97 -4.08
C LEU A 441 27.41 -3.70 -3.90
N SER A 442 26.87 -2.74 -3.15
CA SER A 442 27.43 -1.38 -2.93
C SER A 442 27.55 -0.48 -4.17
N SER A 443 27.50 -1.00 -5.40
CA SER A 443 27.51 -0.16 -6.60
C SER A 443 26.15 0.53 -6.82
N THR A 444 26.19 1.70 -7.46
CA THR A 444 25.02 2.60 -7.57
C THR A 444 24.81 3.07 -9.02
N VAL A 445 23.56 3.08 -9.47
CA VAL A 445 23.11 3.64 -10.76
C VAL A 445 21.99 4.62 -10.47
N THR A 446 22.24 5.92 -10.67
CA THR A 446 21.26 6.97 -10.38
C THR A 446 20.89 7.82 -11.59
N SER A 447 19.83 8.60 -11.45
CA SER A 447 19.55 9.76 -12.28
C SER A 447 19.17 10.97 -11.43
N THR A 448 19.46 12.18 -11.90
CA THR A 448 18.84 13.38 -11.31
C THR A 448 17.46 13.59 -11.93
N SER A 449 17.39 13.82 -13.24
CA SER A 449 16.12 14.00 -13.98
C SER A 449 16.08 13.35 -15.36
N GLY A 450 17.17 12.67 -15.78
CA GLY A 450 17.18 11.85 -16.99
C GLY A 450 16.45 10.51 -16.82
N THR A 451 16.20 9.79 -17.91
CA THR A 451 15.50 8.49 -17.88
C THR A 451 16.48 7.30 -17.80
N LEU A 452 16.11 6.26 -17.04
CA LEU A 452 16.86 5.00 -16.96
C LEU A 452 16.08 3.86 -17.63
N ASN A 453 16.47 3.48 -18.85
CA ASN A 453 15.75 2.50 -19.66
C ASN A 453 16.52 1.18 -19.77
N PHE A 454 16.06 0.17 -19.03
CA PHE A 454 16.62 -1.19 -19.05
C PHE A 454 15.69 -2.12 -19.84
N LEU A 455 16.09 -2.47 -21.05
CA LEU A 455 15.25 -3.24 -21.98
C LEU A 455 15.41 -4.76 -21.77
N GLY A 456 16.62 -5.21 -21.42
CA GLY A 456 16.92 -6.60 -21.06
C GLY A 456 16.86 -6.90 -19.55
N LEU A 457 17.32 -8.10 -19.18
CA LEU A 457 17.33 -8.61 -17.80
C LEU A 457 18.16 -7.72 -16.87
N VAL A 458 17.60 -7.28 -15.75
CA VAL A 458 18.33 -6.53 -14.71
C VAL A 458 18.54 -7.39 -13.48
N THR A 459 19.80 -7.47 -13.01
CA THR A 459 20.17 -8.05 -11.72
C THR A 459 20.77 -6.96 -10.83
N ASN A 460 20.01 -6.52 -9.83
CA ASN A 460 20.38 -5.43 -8.93
C ASN A 460 20.60 -5.91 -7.48
N ALA A 461 21.87 -6.09 -7.09
CA ALA A 461 22.29 -6.28 -5.71
C ALA A 461 22.78 -4.98 -5.04
N GLY A 462 23.01 -3.91 -5.82
CA GLY A 462 23.39 -2.58 -5.35
C GLY A 462 22.18 -1.64 -5.22
N THR A 463 22.33 -0.42 -5.71
CA THR A 463 21.25 0.58 -5.78
C THR A 463 20.97 1.00 -7.21
N ILE A 464 19.70 0.96 -7.64
CA ILE A 464 19.20 1.69 -8.82
C ILE A 464 18.27 2.78 -8.31
N GLY A 465 18.33 4.00 -8.84
CA GLY A 465 17.33 5.01 -8.49
C GLY A 465 17.33 6.29 -9.31
N SER A 466 16.45 7.22 -8.93
CA SER A 466 16.28 8.52 -9.58
C SER A 466 15.80 9.56 -8.57
N ALA A 467 16.07 10.85 -8.79
CA ALA A 467 15.48 11.92 -8.00
C ALA A 467 14.12 12.37 -8.57
N THR A 468 14.01 12.64 -9.87
CA THR A 468 12.74 13.01 -10.54
C THR A 468 12.49 12.36 -11.90
N GLY A 469 13.51 11.79 -12.56
CA GLY A 469 13.36 11.16 -13.88
C GLY A 469 12.76 9.75 -13.83
N ASP A 470 12.09 9.35 -14.92
CA ASP A 470 11.43 8.04 -15.02
C ASP A 470 12.42 6.87 -15.20
N MET A 471 11.98 5.66 -14.87
CA MET A 471 12.69 4.42 -15.18
C MET A 471 11.78 3.41 -15.89
N LEU A 472 12.34 2.67 -16.83
CA LEU A 472 11.67 1.58 -17.55
C LEU A 472 12.45 0.28 -17.38
N PHE A 473 11.76 -0.78 -16.97
CA PHE A 473 12.26 -2.16 -16.98
C PHE A 473 11.40 -2.99 -17.93
N SER A 474 11.83 -3.17 -19.18
CA SER A 474 11.01 -3.85 -20.20
C SER A 474 11.01 -5.37 -20.05
N SER A 475 12.07 -5.93 -19.47
CA SER A 475 12.23 -7.35 -19.15
C SER A 475 12.30 -7.56 -17.63
N THR A 476 12.69 -8.76 -17.19
CA THR A 476 12.69 -9.15 -15.78
C THR A 476 13.64 -8.28 -14.94
N LEU A 477 13.15 -7.81 -13.79
CA LEU A 477 13.94 -7.15 -12.75
C LEU A 477 14.12 -8.09 -11.56
N GLN A 478 15.35 -8.56 -11.34
CA GLN A 478 15.76 -9.22 -10.11
C GLN A 478 16.36 -8.17 -9.17
N ASN A 479 15.70 -7.89 -8.05
CA ASN A 479 16.10 -6.84 -7.10
C ASN A 479 16.29 -7.40 -5.68
N PRO A 480 17.41 -8.09 -5.38
CA PRO A 480 17.87 -8.33 -4.01
C PRO A 480 18.45 -7.07 -3.32
N GLY A 481 18.83 -6.03 -4.07
CA GLY A 481 19.36 -4.75 -3.59
C GLY A 481 18.27 -3.70 -3.31
N THR A 482 18.57 -2.44 -3.60
CA THR A 482 17.65 -1.29 -3.43
C THR A 482 17.22 -0.70 -4.77
N LEU A 483 15.92 -0.46 -4.92
CA LEU A 483 15.34 0.39 -5.96
C LEU A 483 14.76 1.66 -5.32
N ASP A 484 15.24 2.85 -5.69
CA ASP A 484 14.80 4.12 -5.11
C ASP A 484 14.17 5.06 -6.15
N VAL A 485 12.87 5.31 -5.99
CA VAL A 485 11.98 5.82 -7.05
C VAL A 485 12.02 7.35 -7.20
N GLY A 486 12.42 8.07 -6.16
CA GLY A 486 12.35 9.53 -6.15
C GLY A 486 10.92 10.05 -6.28
N ALA A 487 10.73 11.03 -7.15
CA ALA A 487 9.43 11.55 -7.57
C ALA A 487 9.01 11.10 -8.99
N GLY A 488 9.83 10.30 -9.67
CA GLY A 488 9.55 9.84 -11.04
C GLY A 488 8.57 8.65 -11.12
N THR A 489 8.30 8.19 -12.34
CA THR A 489 7.56 6.96 -12.62
C THR A 489 8.53 5.81 -12.88
N VAL A 490 8.40 4.71 -12.15
CA VAL A 490 9.02 3.42 -12.53
C VAL A 490 7.97 2.55 -13.19
N THR A 491 8.20 2.19 -14.46
CA THR A 491 7.34 1.25 -15.20
C THR A 491 8.06 -0.09 -15.39
N THR A 492 7.36 -1.18 -15.08
CA THR A 492 7.87 -2.55 -15.22
C THR A 492 6.94 -3.36 -16.12
N THR A 493 7.44 -3.80 -17.28
CA THR A 493 6.69 -4.61 -18.25
C THR A 493 7.15 -6.06 -18.31
N GLY A 494 8.32 -6.37 -17.74
CA GLY A 494 8.71 -7.73 -17.37
C GLY A 494 8.44 -8.01 -15.89
N ALA A 495 8.60 -9.28 -15.49
CA ALA A 495 8.34 -9.72 -14.12
C ALA A 495 9.32 -9.10 -13.11
N VAL A 496 8.85 -8.82 -11.89
CA VAL A 496 9.68 -8.24 -10.82
C VAL A 496 9.86 -9.27 -9.71
N ASN A 497 11.08 -9.79 -9.55
CA ASN A 497 11.47 -10.62 -8.43
C ASN A 497 12.25 -9.77 -7.43
N ALA A 498 11.55 -9.22 -6.43
CA ALA A 498 12.15 -8.34 -5.43
C ALA A 498 12.37 -9.09 -4.10
N GLY A 499 13.63 -9.40 -3.80
CA GLY A 499 14.06 -9.90 -2.49
C GLY A 499 14.53 -8.81 -1.52
N GLY A 500 14.90 -7.64 -2.05
CA GLY A 500 15.44 -6.50 -1.32
C GLY A 500 14.43 -5.38 -1.08
N THR A 501 14.90 -4.14 -1.08
CA THR A 501 14.12 -2.95 -0.76
C THR A 501 13.65 -2.20 -2.01
N ILE A 502 12.42 -1.70 -1.98
CA ILE A 502 11.92 -0.69 -2.90
C ILE A 502 11.46 0.53 -2.08
N ASN A 503 12.00 1.72 -2.38
CA ASN A 503 11.62 2.99 -1.76
C ASN A 503 10.78 3.79 -2.75
N GLY A 504 9.47 3.91 -2.49
CA GLY A 504 8.51 4.61 -3.37
C GLY A 504 8.58 6.14 -3.28
N ARG A 505 9.15 6.68 -2.20
CA ARG A 505 9.32 8.12 -1.90
C ARG A 505 8.06 8.94 -2.18
N SER A 506 7.98 9.64 -3.31
CA SER A 506 6.80 10.40 -3.75
C SER A 506 6.42 10.15 -5.21
N GLY A 507 7.07 9.19 -5.87
CA GLY A 507 6.85 8.84 -7.27
C GLY A 507 5.76 7.77 -7.46
N ARG A 508 5.68 7.23 -8.68
CA ARG A 508 4.69 6.20 -9.04
C ARG A 508 5.36 4.91 -9.51
N LEU A 509 5.03 3.80 -8.85
CA LEU A 509 5.34 2.45 -9.31
C LEU A 509 4.24 1.95 -10.24
N VAL A 510 4.59 1.37 -11.38
CA VAL A 510 3.64 0.77 -12.32
C VAL A 510 4.07 -0.66 -12.64
N PHE A 511 3.27 -1.62 -12.18
CA PHE A 511 3.46 -3.05 -12.38
C PHE A 511 2.49 -3.58 -13.45
N ILE A 512 3.00 -3.80 -14.67
CA ILE A 512 2.22 -4.38 -15.77
C ILE A 512 2.32 -5.90 -15.77
N ALA A 513 3.53 -6.45 -15.58
CA ALA A 513 3.78 -7.89 -15.47
C ALA A 513 4.08 -8.34 -14.04
N GLY A 514 4.03 -9.66 -13.81
CA GLY A 514 3.95 -10.30 -12.49
C GLY A 514 5.04 -9.89 -11.49
N VAL A 515 4.62 -9.36 -10.34
CA VAL A 515 5.48 -9.14 -9.17
C VAL A 515 5.46 -10.37 -8.28
N THR A 516 6.65 -10.85 -7.91
CA THR A 516 6.87 -11.84 -6.85
C THR A 516 7.87 -11.24 -5.86
N ASN A 517 7.50 -11.15 -4.58
CA ASN A 517 8.31 -10.44 -3.59
C ASN A 517 8.37 -11.19 -2.26
N PHE A 518 9.55 -11.12 -1.62
CA PHE A 518 9.82 -11.54 -0.24
C PHE A 518 10.56 -10.45 0.56
N GLY A 519 10.74 -9.26 -0.01
CA GLY A 519 11.48 -8.13 0.56
C GLY A 519 10.59 -7.01 1.11
N THR A 520 11.09 -5.77 1.06
CA THR A 520 10.46 -4.60 1.72
C THR A 520 10.01 -3.55 0.70
N LEU A 521 8.81 -2.99 0.87
CA LEU A 521 8.31 -1.84 0.11
C LEU A 521 8.02 -0.65 1.05
N ASN A 522 8.89 0.35 1.00
CA ASN A 522 8.74 1.62 1.71
C ASN A 522 8.02 2.62 0.80
N ALA A 523 6.70 2.50 0.67
CA ALA A 523 5.91 3.36 -0.23
C ALA A 523 6.03 4.87 0.07
N GLN A 524 6.23 5.24 1.34
CA GLN A 524 6.27 6.64 1.83
C GLN A 524 5.02 7.43 1.39
N ALA A 525 5.16 8.48 0.57
CA ALA A 525 4.04 9.24 0.00
C ALA A 525 3.61 8.71 -1.39
N GLY A 526 4.43 7.87 -2.02
CA GLY A 526 4.26 7.40 -3.40
C GLY A 526 3.05 6.48 -3.63
N THR A 527 2.79 6.23 -4.92
CA THR A 527 1.61 5.50 -5.40
C THR A 527 2.02 4.22 -6.14
N VAL A 528 1.35 3.11 -5.86
CA VAL A 528 1.56 1.84 -6.57
C VAL A 528 0.36 1.53 -7.45
N ARG A 529 0.62 1.41 -8.77
CA ARG A 529 -0.36 1.06 -9.79
C ARG A 529 -0.18 -0.37 -10.27
N PHE A 530 -1.24 -1.15 -10.21
CA PHE A 530 -1.31 -2.49 -10.79
C PHE A 530 -2.08 -2.44 -12.11
N ALA A 531 -1.48 -2.93 -13.19
CA ALA A 531 -2.01 -2.88 -14.55
C ALA A 531 -1.90 -4.26 -15.23
N GLY A 532 -2.34 -5.29 -14.52
CA GLY A 532 -2.28 -6.70 -14.87
C GLY A 532 -2.73 -7.55 -13.68
N THR A 533 -2.79 -8.88 -13.85
CA THR A 533 -3.08 -9.79 -12.73
C THR A 533 -1.81 -10.06 -11.93
N GLN A 534 -1.84 -9.78 -10.63
CA GLN A 534 -0.65 -9.55 -9.79
C GLN A 534 -0.74 -10.27 -8.44
N VAL A 535 0.37 -10.82 -7.94
CA VAL A 535 0.43 -11.62 -6.71
C VAL A 535 1.35 -10.98 -5.67
N SER A 536 0.88 -9.90 -5.03
CA SER A 536 1.65 -9.15 -4.03
C SER A 536 1.65 -9.83 -2.65
N SER A 537 2.85 -10.17 -2.18
CA SER A 537 3.12 -10.56 -0.79
C SER A 537 3.32 -9.38 0.17
N TYR A 538 3.32 -8.12 -0.31
CA TYR A 538 3.59 -6.94 0.52
C TYR A 538 2.50 -6.72 1.59
N THR A 539 2.93 -6.25 2.76
CA THR A 539 2.07 -5.97 3.92
C THR A 539 1.60 -4.52 4.03
N SER A 540 2.20 -3.59 3.27
CA SER A 540 1.88 -2.16 3.39
C SER A 540 2.12 -1.36 2.11
N PHE A 541 1.19 -0.45 1.82
CA PHE A 541 1.23 0.54 0.75
C PHE A 541 0.81 1.91 1.31
N ASN A 542 1.14 2.99 0.61
CA ASN A 542 0.51 4.29 0.86
C ASN A 542 -0.71 4.45 -0.03
N ASN A 543 -0.55 4.92 -1.27
CA ASN A 543 -1.64 4.99 -2.24
C ASN A 543 -1.60 3.78 -3.19
N VAL A 544 -2.78 3.26 -3.57
CA VAL A 544 -2.93 2.11 -4.48
C VAL A 544 -3.90 2.43 -5.62
N GLU A 545 -3.49 2.15 -6.85
CA GLU A 545 -4.30 2.27 -8.06
C GLU A 545 -4.48 0.89 -8.73
N ALA A 546 -5.71 0.35 -8.72
CA ALA A 546 -6.04 -0.87 -9.47
C ALA A 546 -6.54 -0.49 -10.87
N TYR A 547 -5.61 -0.42 -11.83
CA TYR A 547 -5.87 0.09 -13.18
C TYR A 547 -6.43 -0.98 -14.12
N SER A 548 -5.88 -2.19 -14.09
CA SER A 548 -6.36 -3.34 -14.88
C SER A 548 -5.97 -4.66 -14.22
N GLY A 549 -6.68 -5.75 -14.54
CA GLY A 549 -6.49 -7.09 -13.95
C GLY A 549 -6.97 -7.20 -12.51
N ILE A 550 -6.44 -8.18 -11.77
CA ILE A 550 -6.71 -8.35 -10.33
C ILE A 550 -5.39 -8.23 -9.55
N ALA A 551 -5.33 -7.29 -8.62
CA ALA A 551 -4.22 -7.16 -7.68
C ALA A 551 -4.51 -7.96 -6.40
N HIS A 552 -3.77 -9.05 -6.17
CA HIS A 552 -3.87 -9.85 -4.95
C HIS A 552 -2.93 -9.32 -3.87
N ILE A 553 -3.43 -9.10 -2.64
CA ILE A 553 -2.66 -8.77 -1.44
C ILE A 553 -2.77 -9.95 -0.46
N ASN A 554 -1.67 -10.70 -0.31
CA ASN A 554 -1.73 -12.02 0.32
C ASN A 554 -1.40 -12.07 1.83
N ASN A 555 -0.70 -11.08 2.40
CA ASN A 555 -0.15 -11.15 3.77
C ASN A 555 -0.78 -10.16 4.77
N GLY A 556 -2.00 -9.68 4.49
CA GLY A 556 -2.72 -8.76 5.37
C GLY A 556 -2.25 -7.32 5.20
N GLY A 557 -2.79 -6.65 4.18
CA GLY A 557 -2.31 -5.33 3.76
C GLY A 557 -2.82 -4.19 4.65
N THR A 558 -2.01 -3.14 4.78
CA THR A 558 -2.48 -1.80 5.11
C THR A 558 -2.22 -0.84 3.95
N ILE A 559 -3.27 -0.17 3.47
CA ILE A 559 -3.20 0.94 2.50
C ILE A 559 -3.37 2.22 3.33
N GLY A 560 -2.27 2.91 3.62
CA GLY A 560 -2.26 4.07 4.53
C GLY A 560 -2.90 5.33 3.95
N GLY A 561 -2.78 5.49 2.62
CA GLY A 561 -3.32 6.59 1.84
C GLY A 561 -4.55 6.18 1.03
N THR A 562 -4.65 6.66 -0.21
CA THR A 562 -5.85 6.46 -1.03
C THR A 562 -5.91 5.09 -1.70
N LEU A 563 -7.13 4.60 -1.93
CA LEU A 563 -7.41 3.48 -2.83
C LEU A 563 -8.27 3.96 -4.00
N LEU A 564 -7.82 3.70 -5.22
CA LEU A 564 -8.55 4.01 -6.44
C LEU A 564 -8.58 2.79 -7.35
N THR A 565 -9.74 2.17 -7.55
CA THR A 565 -9.92 1.19 -8.63
C THR A 565 -10.46 1.91 -9.87
N ILE A 566 -9.97 1.59 -11.06
CA ILE A 566 -10.34 2.28 -12.32
C ILE A 566 -10.95 1.27 -13.29
N SER A 567 -10.20 0.24 -13.66
CA SER A 567 -10.70 -0.91 -14.44
C SER A 567 -10.09 -2.24 -13.98
N GLY A 568 -9.36 -2.23 -12.85
CA GLY A 568 -8.82 -3.42 -12.19
C GLY A 568 -9.40 -3.58 -10.79
N SER A 569 -9.44 -4.81 -10.31
CA SER A 569 -9.98 -5.19 -9.00
C SER A 569 -8.88 -5.42 -7.97
N LEU A 570 -9.20 -5.25 -6.69
CA LEU A 570 -8.35 -5.57 -5.55
C LEU A 570 -8.90 -6.80 -4.82
N PHE A 571 -8.03 -7.76 -4.52
CA PHE A 571 -8.36 -9.01 -3.85
C PHE A 571 -7.43 -9.22 -2.65
N ALA A 572 -7.99 -9.42 -1.46
CA ALA A 572 -7.24 -9.83 -0.28
C ALA A 572 -7.44 -11.33 -0.01
N SER A 573 -6.38 -12.00 0.44
CA SER A 573 -6.42 -13.43 0.81
C SER A 573 -7.26 -13.69 2.08
N ALA A 574 -6.94 -14.72 2.85
CA ALA A 574 -7.54 -15.00 4.15
C ALA A 574 -7.17 -13.98 5.26
N ASN A 575 -6.27 -13.02 4.97
CA ASN A 575 -5.80 -12.01 5.92
C ASN A 575 -6.54 -10.67 5.76
N ASN A 576 -6.65 -9.89 6.84
CA ASN A 576 -7.34 -8.61 6.86
C ASN A 576 -6.68 -7.57 5.94
N LEU A 577 -7.48 -6.79 5.22
CA LEU A 577 -7.04 -5.61 4.48
C LEU A 577 -7.60 -4.34 5.16
N THR A 578 -6.71 -3.46 5.60
CA THR A 578 -7.06 -2.16 6.19
C THR A 578 -6.74 -1.04 5.21
N ILE A 579 -7.67 -0.12 5.00
CA ILE A 579 -7.57 1.03 4.10
C ILE A 579 -7.88 2.28 4.91
N SER A 580 -6.90 3.15 5.10
CA SER A 580 -6.97 4.26 6.04
C SER A 580 -7.37 5.59 5.40
N GLY A 581 -7.01 5.82 4.14
CA GLY A 581 -7.39 7.01 3.37
C GLY A 581 -8.62 6.82 2.48
N LEU A 582 -8.91 7.87 1.70
CA LEU A 582 -10.10 7.94 0.84
C LEU A 582 -10.15 6.79 -0.18
N SER A 583 -11.32 6.18 -0.36
CA SER A 583 -11.49 5.06 -1.30
C SER A 583 -12.53 5.37 -2.38
N THR A 584 -12.14 5.19 -3.64
CA THR A 584 -13.04 5.30 -4.80
C THR A 584 -13.03 3.99 -5.58
N ILE A 585 -14.21 3.38 -5.72
CA ILE A 585 -14.37 2.06 -6.34
C ILE A 585 -15.24 2.19 -7.59
N ALA A 586 -14.72 1.76 -8.75
CA ALA A 586 -15.32 1.97 -10.07
C ALA A 586 -16.22 0.80 -10.50
N SER A 587 -17.19 1.09 -11.36
CA SER A 587 -18.08 0.07 -11.96
C SER A 587 -17.29 -1.02 -12.68
N GLY A 588 -17.77 -2.26 -12.61
CA GLY A 588 -17.09 -3.45 -13.13
C GLY A 588 -15.88 -3.92 -12.31
N THR A 589 -15.45 -3.17 -11.28
CA THR A 589 -14.36 -3.57 -10.38
C THR A 589 -14.88 -4.04 -9.02
N ALA A 590 -14.01 -4.72 -8.26
CA ALA A 590 -14.28 -5.15 -6.90
C ALA A 590 -13.12 -4.85 -5.94
N VAL A 591 -13.42 -4.62 -4.67
CA VAL A 591 -12.51 -4.76 -3.52
C VAL A 591 -13.03 -5.91 -2.66
N SER A 592 -12.30 -7.02 -2.62
CA SER A 592 -12.84 -8.30 -2.15
C SER A 592 -11.89 -9.05 -1.21
N SER A 593 -12.44 -9.96 -0.38
CA SER A 593 -11.63 -10.93 0.39
C SER A 593 -12.27 -12.31 0.49
N THR A 594 -11.42 -13.35 0.39
CA THR A 594 -11.80 -14.77 0.55
C THR A 594 -12.22 -15.19 1.96
N SER A 595 -11.74 -14.51 3.02
CA SER A 595 -12.14 -14.74 4.41
C SER A 595 -11.57 -13.73 5.42
N GLY A 596 -10.64 -12.86 5.00
CA GLY A 596 -10.14 -11.77 5.84
C GLY A 596 -11.17 -10.64 5.97
N ASN A 597 -10.99 -9.78 6.96
CA ASN A 597 -11.83 -8.59 7.12
C ASN A 597 -11.40 -7.49 6.14
N LEU A 598 -12.36 -6.80 5.54
CA LEU A 598 -12.14 -5.53 4.82
C LEU A 598 -12.46 -4.37 5.75
N ILE A 599 -11.49 -3.50 6.04
CA ILE A 599 -11.61 -2.41 7.00
C ILE A 599 -11.28 -1.08 6.33
N PHE A 600 -12.27 -0.20 6.19
CA PHE A 600 -12.12 1.16 5.68
C PHE A 600 -12.23 2.15 6.84
N SER A 601 -11.26 3.05 7.00
CA SER A 601 -11.22 4.02 8.11
C SER A 601 -11.64 5.44 7.70
N SER A 602 -11.61 5.74 6.40
CA SER A 602 -12.03 7.00 5.78
C SER A 602 -13.23 6.80 4.84
N ASN A 603 -13.73 7.89 4.25
CA ASN A 603 -14.90 7.85 3.38
C ASN A 603 -14.67 6.96 2.14
N VAL A 604 -15.75 6.31 1.70
CA VAL A 604 -15.77 5.40 0.56
C VAL A 604 -16.88 5.78 -0.41
N THR A 605 -16.55 5.90 -1.69
CA THR A 605 -17.53 6.08 -2.78
C THR A 605 -17.41 4.91 -3.75
N SER A 606 -18.51 4.19 -4.00
CA SER A 606 -18.48 2.95 -4.78
C SER A 606 -19.57 2.87 -5.86
N THR A 607 -19.15 2.72 -7.12
CA THR A 607 -19.95 2.17 -8.23
C THR A 607 -19.63 0.70 -8.51
N GLY A 608 -18.64 0.12 -7.81
CA GLY A 608 -18.25 -1.29 -7.92
C GLY A 608 -18.61 -2.11 -6.67
N THR A 609 -18.00 -3.28 -6.56
CA THR A 609 -18.32 -4.26 -5.50
C THR A 609 -17.37 -4.17 -4.31
N ILE A 610 -17.90 -4.20 -3.09
CA ILE A 610 -17.15 -4.50 -1.85
C ILE A 610 -17.70 -5.83 -1.33
N GLN A 611 -16.86 -6.87 -1.20
CA GLN A 611 -17.36 -8.19 -0.83
C GLN A 611 -16.41 -8.99 0.06
N THR A 612 -16.97 -9.67 1.07
CA THR A 612 -16.28 -10.73 1.81
C THR A 612 -17.01 -12.06 1.67
N ASN A 613 -16.23 -13.15 1.57
CA ASN A 613 -16.76 -14.49 1.81
C ASN A 613 -16.50 -14.86 3.29
N GLY A 614 -17.51 -14.78 4.15
CA GLY A 614 -17.42 -15.07 5.60
C GLY A 614 -16.65 -14.06 6.47
N GLY A 615 -15.71 -13.28 5.92
CA GLY A 615 -15.03 -12.19 6.64
C GLY A 615 -15.93 -10.98 6.92
N ASN A 616 -15.56 -10.11 7.85
CA ASN A 616 -16.32 -8.88 8.15
C ASN A 616 -16.00 -7.74 7.16
N VAL A 617 -16.96 -6.87 6.88
CA VAL A 617 -16.71 -5.57 6.23
C VAL A 617 -16.99 -4.48 7.25
N THR A 618 -16.03 -3.58 7.48
CA THR A 618 -16.17 -2.45 8.41
C THR A 618 -15.84 -1.16 7.68
N LEU A 619 -16.78 -0.21 7.61
CA LEU A 619 -16.60 1.12 7.02
C LEU A 619 -16.85 2.17 8.08
N SER A 620 -15.78 2.81 8.55
CA SER A 620 -15.78 3.59 9.81
C SER A 620 -16.33 5.01 9.64
N ALA A 621 -16.32 5.53 8.41
CA ALA A 621 -16.73 6.89 8.05
C ALA A 621 -17.90 6.85 7.03
N THR A 622 -18.11 7.92 6.26
CA THR A 622 -19.24 8.01 5.31
C THR A 622 -19.06 7.03 4.14
N LEU A 623 -20.15 6.37 3.75
CA LEU A 623 -20.22 5.50 2.59
C LEU A 623 -21.31 5.99 1.62
N ASP A 624 -20.91 6.27 0.38
CA ASP A 624 -21.82 6.57 -0.73
C ASP A 624 -21.74 5.46 -1.77
N ILE A 625 -22.74 4.58 -1.81
CA ILE A 625 -22.90 3.57 -2.86
C ILE A 625 -23.74 4.18 -3.98
N LEU A 626 -23.15 4.30 -5.16
CA LEU A 626 -23.78 4.80 -6.37
C LEU A 626 -24.39 3.65 -7.17
N LEU A 627 -25.17 3.97 -8.22
CA LEU A 627 -25.84 2.97 -9.06
C LEU A 627 -24.84 1.95 -9.63
N GLY A 628 -25.18 0.66 -9.57
CA GLY A 628 -24.30 -0.46 -9.90
C GLY A 628 -23.37 -0.90 -8.76
N GLY A 629 -23.10 -0.03 -7.78
CA GLY A 629 -22.31 -0.35 -6.60
C GLY A 629 -22.99 -1.41 -5.73
N THR A 630 -22.20 -2.29 -5.12
CA THR A 630 -22.69 -3.41 -4.30
C THR A 630 -21.80 -3.61 -3.07
N VAL A 631 -22.39 -3.81 -1.88
CA VAL A 631 -21.66 -4.13 -0.64
C VAL A 631 -22.26 -5.39 -0.02
N THR A 632 -21.47 -6.47 0.08
CA THR A 632 -21.99 -7.77 0.56
C THR A 632 -21.08 -8.56 1.49
N SER A 633 -21.70 -9.42 2.30
CA SER A 633 -21.03 -10.55 2.94
C SER A 633 -21.90 -11.81 2.86
N SER A 634 -21.27 -12.97 2.72
CA SER A 634 -21.95 -14.28 2.74
C SER A 634 -22.27 -14.80 4.15
N GLY A 635 -21.79 -14.13 5.20
CA GLY A 635 -22.06 -14.52 6.60
C GLY A 635 -21.26 -13.77 7.68
N GLY A 636 -20.31 -12.91 7.30
CA GLY A 636 -19.62 -12.02 8.23
C GLY A 636 -20.46 -10.80 8.62
N VAL A 637 -19.93 -9.98 9.52
CA VAL A 637 -20.57 -8.75 9.97
C VAL A 637 -20.34 -7.61 8.99
N LEU A 638 -21.40 -6.94 8.55
CA LEU A 638 -21.33 -5.64 7.87
C LEU A 638 -21.49 -4.51 8.91
N THR A 639 -20.44 -3.73 9.14
CA THR A 639 -20.44 -2.61 10.09
C THR A 639 -20.23 -1.29 9.37
N PHE A 640 -21.17 -0.36 9.54
CA PHE A 640 -21.09 1.01 9.03
C PHE A 640 -21.05 1.97 10.22
N GLY A 641 -19.99 2.77 10.33
CA GLY A 641 -19.73 3.72 11.42
C GLY A 641 -20.28 5.11 11.12
N GLY A 642 -20.06 5.61 9.89
CA GLY A 642 -20.58 6.88 9.42
C GLY A 642 -21.95 6.77 8.75
N VAL A 643 -22.35 7.86 8.09
CA VAL A 643 -23.61 7.95 7.32
C VAL A 643 -23.50 7.04 6.08
N VAL A 644 -24.59 6.36 5.73
CA VAL A 644 -24.68 5.52 4.54
C VAL A 644 -25.73 6.06 3.57
N THR A 645 -25.32 6.42 2.37
CA THR A 645 -26.20 6.70 1.22
C THR A 645 -26.06 5.54 0.23
N SER A 646 -27.17 4.93 -0.21
CA SER A 646 -27.12 3.86 -1.22
C SER A 646 -28.16 4.02 -2.32
N THR A 647 -27.72 4.25 -3.56
CA THR A 647 -28.49 3.99 -4.78
C THR A 647 -28.12 2.65 -5.44
N GLY A 648 -27.08 1.97 -4.93
CA GLY A 648 -26.73 0.61 -5.29
C GLY A 648 -27.35 -0.44 -4.35
N SER A 649 -26.64 -1.56 -4.14
CA SER A 649 -27.11 -2.69 -3.33
C SER A 649 -26.28 -2.89 -2.04
N ILE A 650 -26.95 -3.14 -0.91
CA ILE A 650 -26.35 -3.65 0.33
C ILE A 650 -27.01 -4.99 0.65
N GLY A 651 -26.23 -6.04 0.91
CA GLY A 651 -26.76 -7.39 1.16
C GLY A 651 -25.96 -8.20 2.18
N ASN A 652 -26.63 -8.78 3.18
CA ASN A 652 -26.02 -9.82 4.02
C ASN A 652 -26.90 -11.06 4.00
N ALA A 653 -26.36 -12.21 3.61
CA ALA A 653 -27.17 -13.42 3.45
C ALA A 653 -27.62 -14.00 4.79
N THR A 654 -26.69 -14.07 5.76
CA THR A 654 -26.88 -14.75 7.05
C THR A 654 -26.21 -14.02 8.23
N GLY A 655 -25.27 -13.11 7.96
CA GLY A 655 -24.49 -12.41 8.97
C GLY A 655 -25.22 -11.21 9.59
N THR A 656 -24.57 -10.53 10.54
CA THR A 656 -25.15 -9.34 11.19
C THR A 656 -24.83 -8.06 10.43
N THR A 657 -25.77 -7.12 10.37
CA THR A 657 -25.59 -5.79 9.74
C THR A 657 -25.83 -4.68 10.76
N VAL A 658 -24.89 -3.74 10.89
CA VAL A 658 -24.93 -2.66 11.89
C VAL A 658 -24.69 -1.31 11.24
N PHE A 659 -25.68 -0.43 11.28
CA PHE A 659 -25.55 1.00 10.94
C PHE A 659 -25.47 1.82 12.22
N SER A 660 -24.31 2.43 12.49
CA SER A 660 -24.03 3.21 13.70
C SER A 660 -24.49 4.68 13.59
N SER A 661 -25.02 5.07 12.43
CA SER A 661 -25.46 6.42 12.08
C SER A 661 -26.67 6.35 11.13
N THR A 662 -27.00 7.46 10.48
CA THR A 662 -28.11 7.57 9.51
C THR A 662 -27.90 6.71 8.27
N LEU A 663 -28.99 6.08 7.82
CA LEU A 663 -29.08 5.24 6.63
C LEU A 663 -30.11 5.86 5.66
N GLN A 664 -29.68 6.14 4.44
CA GLN A 664 -30.52 6.61 3.33
C GLN A 664 -30.48 5.56 2.20
N ASN A 665 -31.53 4.73 2.13
CA ASN A 665 -31.72 3.76 1.06
C ASN A 665 -32.53 4.37 -0.10
N ASN A 666 -31.92 4.37 -1.27
CA ASN A 666 -32.50 4.76 -2.56
C ASN A 666 -32.35 3.64 -3.62
N GLY A 667 -31.73 2.51 -3.24
CA GLY A 667 -31.48 1.33 -4.08
C GLY A 667 -31.99 0.06 -3.38
N THR A 668 -31.21 -1.02 -3.35
CA THR A 668 -31.61 -2.27 -2.67
C THR A 668 -30.89 -2.44 -1.34
N LEU A 669 -31.63 -2.76 -0.29
CA LEU A 669 -31.12 -3.19 1.01
C LEU A 669 -31.74 -4.54 1.39
N ASP A 670 -30.93 -5.57 1.54
CA ASP A 670 -31.37 -6.93 1.84
C ASP A 670 -30.65 -7.50 3.07
N PHE A 671 -31.39 -7.77 4.13
CA PHE A 671 -30.85 -8.33 5.37
C PHE A 671 -30.79 -9.86 5.39
N GLY A 672 -31.30 -10.52 4.34
CA GLY A 672 -31.35 -11.98 4.26
C GLY A 672 -32.05 -12.58 5.48
N SER A 673 -31.48 -13.65 6.04
CA SER A 673 -31.92 -14.23 7.32
C SER A 673 -31.15 -13.69 8.52
N GLY A 674 -30.32 -12.66 8.33
CA GLY A 674 -29.41 -12.12 9.33
C GLY A 674 -30.07 -11.12 10.30
N ASN A 675 -29.35 -10.80 11.38
CA ASN A 675 -29.78 -9.75 12.31
C ASN A 675 -29.32 -8.37 11.81
N ALA A 676 -30.16 -7.36 11.96
CA ALA A 676 -29.85 -5.98 11.58
C ALA A 676 -29.98 -5.04 12.80
N THR A 677 -29.22 -3.95 12.82
CA THR A 677 -29.35 -2.87 13.80
C THR A 677 -29.06 -1.52 13.15
N THR A 678 -29.99 -0.57 13.25
CA THR A 678 -29.79 0.83 12.82
C THR A 678 -29.93 1.73 14.05
N THR A 679 -28.87 2.47 14.38
CA THR A 679 -28.89 3.39 15.54
C THR A 679 -29.21 4.85 15.18
N GLY A 680 -28.92 5.26 13.94
CA GLY A 680 -29.41 6.52 13.37
C GLY A 680 -30.75 6.34 12.65
N HIS A 681 -31.20 7.40 11.98
CA HIS A 681 -32.47 7.41 11.24
C HIS A 681 -32.38 6.47 10.03
N ALA A 682 -33.43 5.69 9.76
CA ALA A 682 -33.54 4.83 8.59
C ALA A 682 -34.56 5.41 7.60
N THR A 683 -34.10 5.87 6.45
CA THR A 683 -34.99 6.34 5.37
C THR A 683 -34.88 5.40 4.18
N SER A 684 -36.02 4.98 3.62
CA SER A 684 -36.10 4.35 2.30
C SER A 684 -36.98 5.20 1.40
N SER A 685 -36.40 5.78 0.35
CA SER A 685 -37.12 6.63 -0.61
C SER A 685 -37.94 5.80 -1.59
N ALA A 686 -38.70 6.45 -2.49
CA ALA A 686 -39.61 5.79 -3.42
C ALA A 686 -38.93 4.80 -4.40
N SER A 687 -37.65 5.00 -4.73
CA SER A 687 -36.85 4.03 -5.51
C SER A 687 -36.21 2.94 -4.64
N GLY A 688 -36.20 3.14 -3.32
CA GLY A 688 -35.62 2.22 -2.35
C GLY A 688 -36.46 0.95 -2.18
N THR A 689 -35.82 -0.20 -2.33
CA THR A 689 -36.33 -1.51 -1.93
C THR A 689 -35.61 -1.98 -0.68
N MET A 690 -36.36 -2.46 0.31
CA MET A 690 -35.83 -3.04 1.56
C MET A 690 -36.46 -4.41 1.82
N ARG A 691 -35.62 -5.40 2.14
CA ARG A 691 -36.04 -6.77 2.45
C ARG A 691 -35.51 -7.25 3.80
N VAL A 692 -36.40 -7.81 4.61
CA VAL A 692 -36.09 -8.58 5.81
C VAL A 692 -36.64 -9.99 5.59
N GLN A 693 -35.77 -10.96 5.31
CA GLN A 693 -36.19 -12.33 4.96
C GLN A 693 -36.18 -13.27 6.18
N GLY A 694 -35.56 -12.84 7.30
CA GLY A 694 -35.59 -13.47 8.61
C GLY A 694 -34.90 -12.60 9.66
N GLY A 695 -34.48 -13.22 10.78
CA GLY A 695 -33.72 -12.54 11.83
C GLY A 695 -34.50 -11.47 12.62
N ILE A 696 -33.76 -10.60 13.31
CA ILE A 696 -34.29 -9.45 14.06
C ILE A 696 -33.69 -8.16 13.50
N TRP A 697 -34.56 -7.19 13.14
CA TRP A 697 -34.13 -5.83 12.79
C TRP A 697 -34.40 -4.85 13.94
N ASN A 698 -33.34 -4.33 14.54
CA ASN A 698 -33.35 -3.43 15.69
C ASN A 698 -33.26 -1.96 15.25
N LEU A 699 -34.30 -1.17 15.47
CA LEU A 699 -34.36 0.27 15.16
C LEU A 699 -34.22 1.11 16.43
N ARG A 700 -33.29 2.09 16.44
CA ARG A 700 -33.11 3.04 17.58
C ARG A 700 -33.50 4.49 17.31
N ALA A 701 -33.87 4.85 16.08
CA ALA A 701 -34.42 6.16 15.72
C ALA A 701 -35.56 5.98 14.71
N ASP A 702 -36.06 7.09 14.14
CA ASP A 702 -37.13 7.08 13.14
C ASP A 702 -36.85 6.11 11.97
N PHE A 703 -37.92 5.45 11.50
CA PHE A 703 -37.94 4.70 10.25
C PHE A 703 -38.98 5.28 9.30
N ILE A 704 -38.53 5.85 8.19
CA ILE A 704 -39.39 6.48 7.18
C ILE A 704 -39.27 5.68 5.87
N ASN A 705 -40.32 4.93 5.52
CA ASN A 705 -40.44 4.28 4.22
C ASN A 705 -41.42 5.02 3.31
N SER A 706 -41.00 5.27 2.07
CA SER A 706 -41.86 5.63 0.94
C SER A 706 -41.64 4.75 -0.30
N GLY A 707 -40.81 3.71 -0.20
CA GLY A 707 -40.54 2.73 -1.25
C GLY A 707 -41.08 1.33 -0.92
N THR A 708 -40.47 0.31 -1.53
CA THR A 708 -40.90 -1.09 -1.38
C THR A 708 -40.27 -1.71 -0.12
N PHE A 709 -41.04 -1.86 0.95
CA PHE A 709 -40.64 -2.65 2.12
C PHE A 709 -41.29 -4.05 2.08
N THR A 710 -40.49 -5.09 2.29
CA THR A 710 -40.97 -6.49 2.35
C THR A 710 -40.37 -7.21 3.54
N GLN A 711 -41.23 -7.78 4.39
CA GLN A 711 -40.84 -8.65 5.49
C GLN A 711 -41.70 -9.91 5.49
N ASN A 712 -41.14 -11.02 4.97
CA ASN A 712 -41.85 -12.29 4.84
C ASN A 712 -41.70 -13.17 6.09
N SER A 713 -40.67 -12.93 6.91
CA SER A 713 -40.46 -13.59 8.19
C SER A 713 -39.59 -12.71 9.11
N GLY A 714 -39.31 -13.18 10.33
CA GLY A 714 -38.49 -12.45 11.31
C GLY A 714 -39.26 -11.35 12.05
N THR A 715 -38.54 -10.53 12.82
CA THR A 715 -39.12 -9.55 13.75
C THR A 715 -38.49 -8.18 13.57
N THR A 716 -39.30 -7.14 13.43
CA THR A 716 -38.85 -5.75 13.53
C THR A 716 -39.06 -5.25 14.96
N THR A 717 -38.01 -4.74 15.60
CA THR A 717 -38.03 -4.28 17.00
C THR A 717 -37.68 -2.80 17.07
N PHE A 718 -38.59 -2.00 17.62
CA PHE A 718 -38.33 -0.61 18.03
C PHE A 718 -37.80 -0.58 19.46
N LEU A 719 -36.68 0.10 19.71
CA LEU A 719 -36.05 0.21 21.03
C LEU A 719 -35.30 1.54 21.15
N GLY A 720 -34.92 1.97 22.34
CA GLY A 720 -34.12 3.18 22.52
C GLY A 720 -34.68 4.10 23.59
N ALA A 721 -34.41 5.40 23.44
CA ALA A 721 -34.73 6.41 24.46
C ALA A 721 -35.41 7.69 23.93
N ALA A 722 -35.47 7.86 22.60
CA ALA A 722 -36.11 9.00 21.94
C ALA A 722 -37.45 8.58 21.32
N PRO A 723 -38.40 9.51 21.11
CA PRO A 723 -39.59 9.24 20.29
C PRO A 723 -39.18 8.75 18.90
N GLN A 724 -39.99 7.88 18.31
CA GLN A 724 -39.72 7.25 17.02
C GLN A 724 -40.92 7.35 16.11
N ARG A 725 -40.73 7.88 14.91
CA ARG A 725 -41.72 7.93 13.85
C ARG A 725 -41.58 6.72 12.94
N VAL A 726 -42.72 6.15 12.54
CA VAL A 726 -42.80 5.00 11.64
C VAL A 726 -43.57 5.40 10.38
N GLY A 727 -42.95 5.20 9.22
CA GLY A 727 -43.54 5.30 7.88
C GLY A 727 -44.17 3.98 7.42
N GLY A 728 -44.89 4.02 6.30
CA GLY A 728 -45.81 2.94 5.90
C GLY A 728 -45.08 1.66 5.53
N ALA A 729 -45.44 0.56 6.21
CA ALA A 729 -44.80 -0.74 6.05
C ALA A 729 -45.75 -1.90 6.38
N VAL A 730 -45.47 -3.05 5.76
CA VAL A 730 -46.05 -4.36 6.12
C VAL A 730 -44.93 -5.18 6.76
N PHE A 731 -45.02 -5.33 8.07
CA PHE A 731 -44.13 -6.15 8.89
C PHE A 731 -44.65 -7.59 8.99
N TYR A 732 -43.74 -8.52 9.33
CA TYR A 732 -44.15 -9.86 9.78
C TYR A 732 -44.49 -9.78 11.27
N ASN A 733 -43.52 -10.03 12.16
CA ASN A 733 -43.66 -9.75 13.58
C ASN A 733 -43.17 -8.34 13.91
N LEU A 734 -43.87 -7.66 14.82
CA LEU A 734 -43.54 -6.30 15.26
C LEU A 734 -43.40 -6.25 16.77
N THR A 735 -42.35 -5.61 17.27
CA THR A 735 -42.09 -5.47 18.71
C THR A 735 -41.78 -4.02 19.08
N ASN A 736 -42.42 -3.52 20.14
CA ASN A 736 -42.08 -2.24 20.76
C ASN A 736 -41.45 -2.45 22.14
N GLN A 737 -40.19 -2.04 22.26
CA GLN A 737 -39.33 -2.04 23.45
C GLN A 737 -38.69 -0.65 23.67
N ASN A 738 -39.26 0.41 23.08
CA ASN A 738 -38.88 1.79 23.38
C ASN A 738 -39.55 2.21 24.71
N ILE A 739 -38.88 1.92 25.84
CA ILE A 739 -39.51 1.96 27.18
C ILE A 739 -39.59 3.37 27.79
N THR A 740 -38.97 4.39 27.18
CA THR A 740 -38.98 5.76 27.71
C THR A 740 -39.63 6.79 26.78
N ALA A 741 -40.15 6.38 25.62
CA ALA A 741 -40.72 7.30 24.64
C ALA A 741 -41.82 6.64 23.78
N LEU A 742 -42.42 7.45 22.90
CA LEU A 742 -43.52 7.05 22.03
C LEU A 742 -43.03 6.55 20.67
N VAL A 743 -43.52 5.38 20.25
CA VAL A 743 -43.49 4.93 18.85
C VAL A 743 -44.78 5.42 18.16
N GLN A 744 -44.64 6.41 17.28
CA GLN A 744 -45.75 7.03 16.57
C GLN A 744 -45.85 6.48 15.14
N LEU A 745 -46.97 5.83 14.83
CA LEU A 745 -47.29 5.38 13.48
C LEU A 745 -47.82 6.58 12.70
N THR A 746 -47.01 7.08 11.76
CA THR A 746 -47.29 8.31 10.99
C THR A 746 -47.78 8.03 9.56
N ALA A 747 -47.88 6.76 9.20
CA ALA A 747 -48.51 6.25 7.99
C ALA A 747 -49.14 4.87 8.30
N SER A 748 -50.08 4.42 7.47
CA SER A 748 -50.78 3.15 7.73
C SER A 748 -49.81 1.96 7.77
N THR A 749 -49.95 1.12 8.78
CA THR A 749 -48.97 0.09 9.16
C THR A 749 -49.67 -1.24 9.40
N THR A 750 -49.09 -2.34 8.91
CA THR A 750 -49.61 -3.71 9.12
C THR A 750 -48.55 -4.61 9.76
N ALA A 751 -48.92 -5.46 10.70
CA ALA A 751 -48.17 -6.61 11.16
C ALA A 751 -48.95 -7.88 10.81
N THR A 752 -48.35 -8.75 9.99
CA THR A 752 -49.02 -9.97 9.49
C THR A 752 -48.86 -11.18 10.41
N GLY A 753 -47.80 -11.18 11.22
CA GLY A 753 -47.61 -12.07 12.37
C GLY A 753 -48.13 -11.42 13.66
N VAL A 754 -47.33 -11.47 14.73
CA VAL A 754 -47.71 -10.93 16.05
C VAL A 754 -47.26 -9.48 16.28
N PHE A 755 -47.97 -8.77 17.16
CA PHE A 755 -47.54 -7.50 17.73
C PHE A 755 -47.32 -7.62 19.25
N THR A 756 -46.11 -7.30 19.70
CA THR A 756 -45.73 -7.41 21.12
C THR A 756 -45.21 -6.08 21.64
N VAL A 757 -45.77 -5.58 22.74
CA VAL A 757 -45.19 -4.46 23.49
C VAL A 757 -44.45 -5.03 24.71
N LEU A 758 -43.36 -4.39 25.14
CA LEU A 758 -42.49 -4.86 26.23
C LEU A 758 -42.23 -3.75 27.26
N GLY A 759 -42.38 -4.06 28.54
CA GLY A 759 -42.22 -3.09 29.63
C GLY A 759 -43.18 -1.90 29.50
N SER A 760 -42.74 -0.71 29.91
CA SER A 760 -43.52 0.54 29.86
C SER A 760 -43.58 1.20 28.47
N SER A 761 -43.43 0.42 27.38
CA SER A 761 -43.40 0.96 26.02
C SER A 761 -44.74 1.49 25.56
N SER A 762 -44.70 2.56 24.75
CA SER A 762 -45.91 3.21 24.22
C SER A 762 -45.93 3.28 22.70
N SER A 763 -47.11 3.00 22.12
CA SER A 763 -47.41 3.07 20.70
C SER A 763 -48.66 3.91 20.45
N SER A 764 -48.66 4.73 19.40
CA SER A 764 -49.86 5.48 19.01
C SER A 764 -50.03 5.61 17.49
N ALA A 765 -51.25 5.35 17.02
CA ALA A 765 -51.66 5.58 15.63
C ALA A 765 -52.32 6.96 15.49
N VAL A 766 -51.83 7.79 14.55
CA VAL A 766 -52.32 9.17 14.37
C VAL A 766 -52.77 9.37 12.93
N GLY A 767 -54.08 9.50 12.72
CA GLY A 767 -54.71 9.66 11.40
C GLY A 767 -54.58 8.47 10.43
N ASN A 768 -54.00 7.35 10.86
CA ASN A 768 -53.58 6.25 10.00
C ASN A 768 -53.95 4.89 10.61
N ALA A 769 -54.27 3.90 9.76
CA ALA A 769 -54.68 2.59 10.24
C ALA A 769 -53.49 1.79 10.80
N PHE A 770 -53.71 1.08 11.90
CA PHE A 770 -52.80 0.05 12.40
C PHE A 770 -53.52 -1.29 12.43
N THR A 771 -52.99 -2.27 11.70
CA THR A 771 -53.57 -3.61 11.56
C THR A 771 -52.60 -4.66 12.06
N VAL A 772 -53.07 -5.57 12.91
CA VAL A 772 -52.34 -6.78 13.32
C VAL A 772 -53.21 -7.98 12.98
N VAL A 773 -52.73 -8.90 12.15
CA VAL A 773 -53.50 -10.08 11.74
C VAL A 773 -53.40 -11.20 12.79
N GLY A 774 -52.21 -11.40 13.36
CA GLY A 774 -52.00 -12.34 14.45
C GLY A 774 -52.31 -11.77 15.84
N ALA A 775 -51.78 -12.44 16.87
CA ALA A 775 -52.00 -12.06 18.26
C ALA A 775 -51.30 -10.74 18.64
N THR A 776 -51.93 -9.98 19.53
CA THR A 776 -51.43 -8.74 20.13
C THR A 776 -51.27 -8.92 21.64
N THR A 777 -50.11 -8.53 22.19
CA THR A 777 -49.82 -8.61 23.64
C THR A 777 -49.33 -7.28 24.20
N ILE A 778 -50.02 -6.79 25.24
CA ILE A 778 -49.79 -5.49 25.87
C ILE A 778 -49.58 -5.71 27.39
N PRO A 779 -48.33 -5.70 27.89
CA PRO A 779 -48.03 -5.98 29.30
C PRO A 779 -48.34 -4.79 30.21
N LEU A 780 -48.21 -5.00 31.53
CA LEU A 780 -48.47 -3.96 32.54
C LEU A 780 -47.61 -2.71 32.29
N ALA A 781 -48.25 -1.54 32.41
CA ALA A 781 -47.70 -0.21 32.10
C ALA A 781 -47.32 0.05 30.62
N ALA A 782 -47.52 -0.90 29.70
CA ALA A 782 -47.50 -0.60 28.26
C ALA A 782 -48.76 0.17 27.84
N VAL A 783 -48.66 0.92 26.73
CA VAL A 783 -49.77 1.74 26.20
C VAL A 783 -49.88 1.60 24.68
N VAL A 784 -51.03 1.17 24.17
CA VAL A 784 -51.36 1.16 22.74
C VAL A 784 -52.58 2.05 22.51
N THR A 785 -52.45 3.08 21.69
CA THR A 785 -53.51 4.08 21.48
C THR A 785 -53.74 4.42 20.01
N SER A 786 -54.89 5.04 19.74
CA SER A 786 -55.10 5.83 18.54
C SER A 786 -55.72 7.19 18.87
N THR A 787 -55.33 8.23 18.14
CA THR A 787 -56.03 9.52 18.16
C THR A 787 -57.25 9.47 17.23
N SER A 788 -57.06 8.97 16.00
CA SER A 788 -58.09 9.00 14.94
C SER A 788 -57.91 7.95 13.85
N GLY A 789 -56.86 7.13 13.92
CA GLY A 789 -56.66 6.00 13.02
C GLY A 789 -57.44 4.76 13.46
N ASN A 790 -57.86 3.92 12.53
CA ASN A 790 -58.52 2.67 12.88
C ASN A 790 -57.51 1.65 13.43
N LEU A 791 -57.89 0.92 14.48
CA LEU A 791 -57.11 -0.15 15.09
C LEU A 791 -57.76 -1.51 14.78
N THR A 792 -57.06 -2.40 14.09
CA THR A 792 -57.56 -3.72 13.74
C THR A 792 -56.62 -4.78 14.30
N PHE A 793 -57.16 -5.79 14.99
CA PHE A 793 -56.38 -6.82 15.67
C PHE A 793 -56.93 -8.24 15.42
N GLY A 794 -56.05 -9.23 15.54
CA GLY A 794 -56.39 -10.66 15.67
C GLY A 794 -57.02 -10.95 17.03
N ALA A 795 -56.38 -11.80 17.82
CA ALA A 795 -56.64 -11.90 19.26
C ALA A 795 -55.83 -10.86 20.04
N VAL A 796 -56.36 -10.37 21.17
CA VAL A 796 -55.71 -9.33 22.01
C VAL A 796 -55.69 -9.77 23.47
N SER A 797 -54.51 -9.72 24.09
CA SER A 797 -54.33 -9.88 25.54
C SER A 797 -53.61 -8.66 26.12
N SER A 798 -54.27 -7.96 27.04
CA SER A 798 -53.79 -6.69 27.60
C SER A 798 -53.88 -6.67 29.12
N THR A 799 -52.74 -6.61 29.80
CA THR A 799 -52.63 -6.15 31.20
C THR A 799 -52.18 -4.68 31.27
N GLY A 800 -51.94 -4.03 30.13
CA GLY A 800 -51.63 -2.61 30.01
C GLY A 800 -52.83 -1.78 29.53
N SER A 801 -52.55 -0.62 28.96
CA SER A 801 -53.58 0.28 28.43
C SER A 801 -53.78 0.10 26.92
N LEU A 802 -55.01 -0.09 26.49
CA LEU A 802 -55.44 -0.11 25.09
C LEU A 802 -56.53 0.96 24.87
N GLY A 803 -56.55 1.66 23.73
CA GLY A 803 -57.66 2.57 23.46
C GLY A 803 -57.64 3.31 22.13
N SER A 804 -58.72 4.04 21.86
CA SER A 804 -58.87 4.91 20.69
C SER A 804 -59.74 6.11 21.02
N GLN A 805 -59.33 7.33 20.63
CA GLN A 805 -60.10 8.55 20.89
C GLN A 805 -61.26 8.70 19.90
N THR A 806 -61.01 8.74 18.58
CA THR A 806 -62.10 8.84 17.57
C THR A 806 -62.06 7.76 16.48
N GLY A 807 -60.95 7.04 16.31
CA GLY A 807 -60.84 5.95 15.34
C GLY A 807 -61.59 4.69 15.79
N ASN A 808 -62.07 3.88 14.84
CA ASN A 808 -62.75 2.63 15.17
C ASN A 808 -61.74 1.54 15.59
N MET A 809 -62.21 0.57 16.38
CA MET A 809 -61.46 -0.62 16.76
C MET A 809 -62.19 -1.89 16.28
N SER A 810 -61.44 -2.88 15.82
CA SER A 810 -61.97 -4.20 15.50
C SER A 810 -61.03 -5.29 15.97
N ILE A 811 -61.56 -6.26 16.71
CA ILE A 811 -60.82 -7.40 17.26
C ILE A 811 -61.51 -8.67 16.77
N SER A 812 -60.83 -9.39 15.89
CA SER A 812 -61.41 -10.54 15.17
C SER A 812 -61.40 -11.83 16.01
N GLY A 813 -60.45 -11.96 16.93
CA GLY A 813 -60.37 -13.04 17.92
C GLY A 813 -60.83 -12.63 19.32
N THR A 814 -60.47 -13.42 20.33
CA THR A 814 -60.73 -13.13 21.74
C THR A 814 -60.06 -11.82 22.18
N PHE A 815 -60.76 -11.03 23.00
CA PHE A 815 -60.21 -9.86 23.68
C PHE A 815 -60.19 -10.08 25.20
N GLN A 816 -58.99 -10.11 25.78
CA GLN A 816 -58.76 -10.18 27.23
C GLN A 816 -58.22 -8.84 27.72
N ASN A 817 -59.03 -8.08 28.46
CA ASN A 817 -58.62 -6.86 29.15
C ASN A 817 -58.47 -7.11 30.66
N ASN A 818 -57.23 -7.35 31.08
CA ASN A 818 -56.77 -7.38 32.46
C ASN A 818 -56.07 -6.04 32.85
N GLY A 819 -56.32 -4.97 32.08
CA GLY A 819 -55.73 -3.65 32.25
C GLY A 819 -56.76 -2.54 31.99
N VAL A 820 -56.38 -1.51 31.22
CA VAL A 820 -57.25 -0.34 30.99
C VAL A 820 -57.64 -0.23 29.52
N PHE A 821 -58.90 -0.52 29.20
CA PHE A 821 -59.47 -0.33 27.88
C PHE A 821 -60.26 1.00 27.80
N ASN A 822 -59.79 1.96 27.00
CA ASN A 822 -60.41 3.27 26.84
C ASN A 822 -60.93 3.51 25.42
N LEU A 823 -62.26 3.48 25.25
CA LEU A 823 -62.93 3.90 24.02
C LEU A 823 -63.45 5.34 24.17
N GLY A 824 -63.11 6.21 23.22
CA GLY A 824 -63.65 7.56 23.09
C GLY A 824 -64.98 7.54 22.33
N THR A 825 -65.04 8.19 21.16
CA THR A 825 -66.23 8.27 20.30
C THR A 825 -66.25 7.27 19.14
N GLY A 826 -65.16 6.51 18.94
CA GLY A 826 -65.09 5.46 17.93
C GLY A 826 -65.96 4.24 18.29
N THR A 827 -66.25 3.39 17.32
CA THR A 827 -66.89 2.08 17.56
C THR A 827 -65.82 1.01 17.76
N ALA A 828 -65.89 0.24 18.84
CA ALA A 828 -65.14 -0.99 19.04
C ALA A 828 -66.02 -2.21 18.70
N THR A 829 -65.50 -3.13 17.90
CA THR A 829 -66.16 -4.39 17.53
C THR A 829 -65.32 -5.58 17.98
N THR A 830 -65.96 -6.59 18.55
CA THR A 830 -65.33 -7.87 18.92
C THR A 830 -66.17 -9.05 18.40
N SER A 831 -65.53 -9.98 17.68
CA SER A 831 -66.18 -11.20 17.15
C SER A 831 -65.72 -12.49 17.82
N GLY A 832 -64.60 -12.49 18.53
CA GLY A 832 -64.35 -13.47 19.59
C GLY A 832 -64.92 -13.01 20.92
N ALA A 833 -64.81 -13.86 21.94
CA ALA A 833 -65.26 -13.54 23.29
C ALA A 833 -64.59 -12.27 23.86
N PHE A 834 -65.38 -11.45 24.54
CA PHE A 834 -64.94 -10.27 25.28
C PHE A 834 -64.78 -10.64 26.77
N THR A 835 -63.63 -10.35 27.37
CA THR A 835 -63.38 -10.58 28.80
C THR A 835 -62.73 -9.36 29.44
N ASN A 836 -63.44 -8.69 30.35
CA ASN A 836 -62.92 -7.59 31.15
C ASN A 836 -62.70 -8.04 32.59
N ALA A 837 -61.46 -8.09 33.04
CA ALA A 837 -61.05 -8.42 34.41
C ALA A 837 -60.37 -7.23 35.12
N SER A 838 -60.57 -6.01 34.61
CA SER A 838 -60.04 -4.77 35.17
C SER A 838 -60.90 -3.58 34.68
N SER A 839 -60.34 -2.50 34.15
CA SER A 839 -61.10 -1.30 33.80
C SER A 839 -61.39 -1.19 32.30
N THR A 840 -62.66 -1.05 31.94
CA THR A 840 -63.14 -0.64 30.62
C THR A 840 -63.89 0.68 30.73
N LYS A 841 -63.71 1.58 29.76
CA LYS A 841 -64.46 2.83 29.63
C LYS A 841 -65.03 2.99 28.22
N VAL A 842 -66.34 3.15 28.13
CA VAL A 842 -67.09 3.42 26.89
C VAL A 842 -67.51 4.89 26.90
N GLY A 843 -66.70 5.77 26.30
CA GLY A 843 -66.80 7.22 26.47
C GLY A 843 -68.02 7.88 25.82
N GLY A 844 -68.05 7.87 24.48
CA GLY A 844 -69.10 8.45 23.64
C GLY A 844 -69.30 7.67 22.33
N GLY A 845 -68.82 6.43 22.30
CA GLY A 845 -68.82 5.52 21.16
C GLY A 845 -69.65 4.27 21.44
N VAL A 846 -69.41 3.19 20.69
CA VAL A 846 -70.14 1.93 20.86
C VAL A 846 -69.17 0.78 21.09
N LEU A 847 -69.37 0.01 22.15
CA LEU A 847 -68.70 -1.29 22.35
C LEU A 847 -69.66 -2.40 21.91
N ALA A 848 -69.41 -3.00 20.74
CA ALA A 848 -70.17 -4.14 20.23
C ALA A 848 -69.41 -5.45 20.44
N ALA A 849 -69.97 -6.36 21.23
CA ALA A 849 -69.54 -7.74 21.34
C ALA A 849 -70.58 -8.65 20.68
N SER A 850 -70.12 -9.50 19.76
CA SER A 850 -70.98 -10.42 18.97
C SER A 850 -70.76 -11.89 19.33
N SER A 851 -70.16 -12.12 20.50
CA SER A 851 -69.90 -13.41 21.13
C SER A 851 -70.07 -13.24 22.64
N THR A 852 -69.72 -14.23 23.46
CA THR A 852 -69.84 -14.16 24.92
C THR A 852 -69.11 -12.95 25.51
N MET A 853 -69.76 -12.23 26.41
CA MET A 853 -69.19 -11.14 27.21
C MET A 853 -69.01 -11.63 28.65
N SER A 854 -67.85 -11.37 29.25
CA SER A 854 -67.60 -11.67 30.66
C SER A 854 -66.95 -10.47 31.32
N ASN A 855 -67.55 -9.98 32.39
CA ASN A 855 -67.02 -8.90 33.21
C ASN A 855 -66.81 -9.36 34.65
N SER A 856 -65.57 -9.26 35.13
CA SER A 856 -65.17 -9.42 36.53
C SER A 856 -64.36 -8.19 36.99
N GLY A 857 -64.71 -7.02 36.46
CA GLY A 857 -64.06 -5.73 36.70
C GLY A 857 -65.05 -4.58 36.51
N THR A 858 -64.55 -3.37 36.26
CA THR A 858 -65.38 -2.16 36.14
C THR A 858 -65.56 -1.76 34.68
N ILE A 859 -66.80 -1.64 34.22
CA ILE A 859 -67.18 -1.02 32.95
C ILE A 859 -67.85 0.33 33.24
N THR A 860 -67.20 1.44 32.88
CA THR A 860 -67.77 2.78 32.98
C THR A 860 -68.31 3.23 31.63
N VAL A 861 -69.64 3.33 31.52
CA VAL A 861 -70.31 3.91 30.36
C VAL A 861 -70.52 5.41 30.57
N GLY A 862 -70.25 6.21 29.54
CA GLY A 862 -70.43 7.67 29.52
C GLY A 862 -71.69 8.08 28.73
N ALA A 863 -71.47 8.74 27.60
CA ALA A 863 -72.50 9.08 26.60
C ALA A 863 -72.48 8.10 25.40
N GLY A 864 -71.71 7.01 25.50
CA GLY A 864 -71.71 5.90 24.56
C GLY A 864 -72.55 4.74 25.07
N ASN A 865 -72.63 3.65 24.30
CA ASN A 865 -73.45 2.48 24.61
C ASN A 865 -72.66 1.18 24.48
N ILE A 866 -73.07 0.16 25.24
CA ILE A 866 -72.71 -1.24 24.97
C ILE A 866 -73.74 -1.86 24.01
N LYS A 867 -73.30 -2.81 23.18
CA LYS A 867 -74.17 -3.67 22.37
C LYS A 867 -73.73 -5.12 22.51
N HIS A 868 -74.68 -5.95 22.90
CA HIS A 868 -74.57 -7.40 22.94
C HIS A 868 -75.81 -7.99 22.25
N THR A 869 -76.25 -9.19 22.64
CA THR A 869 -77.52 -9.79 22.20
C THR A 869 -78.13 -10.50 23.40
N ALA A 870 -79.31 -10.06 23.84
CA ALA A 870 -79.97 -10.54 25.06
C ALA A 870 -80.15 -12.07 25.04
N GLU A 871 -79.88 -12.71 26.18
CA GLU A 871 -79.56 -14.13 26.22
C GLU A 871 -80.76 -14.95 26.71
N SER A 872 -81.43 -14.51 27.78
CA SER A 872 -82.77 -15.00 28.12
C SER A 872 -83.58 -14.08 29.05
N ILE A 873 -84.92 -14.17 28.97
CA ILE A 873 -85.83 -13.79 30.06
C ILE A 873 -86.83 -14.92 30.29
N VAL A 874 -86.88 -15.45 31.51
CA VAL A 874 -87.63 -16.67 31.85
C VAL A 874 -88.24 -16.59 33.25
N PHE A 875 -89.42 -17.18 33.42
CA PHE A 875 -89.98 -17.48 34.73
C PHE A 875 -89.30 -18.73 35.30
N VAL A 876 -88.87 -18.70 36.57
CA VAL A 876 -88.08 -19.77 37.21
C VAL A 876 -88.56 -20.08 38.63
N ASN A 877 -88.26 -21.27 39.14
CA ASN A 877 -88.40 -21.57 40.57
C ASN A 877 -87.24 -20.94 41.37
N SER A 878 -87.27 -21.07 42.70
CA SER A 878 -86.21 -20.57 43.59
C SER A 878 -84.80 -21.11 43.26
N GLY A 879 -84.71 -22.33 42.72
CA GLY A 879 -83.48 -22.95 42.24
C GLY A 879 -83.02 -22.50 40.84
N GLY A 880 -83.76 -21.61 40.16
CA GLY A 880 -83.44 -21.14 38.81
C GLY A 880 -83.92 -22.04 37.67
N THR A 881 -84.70 -23.09 37.94
CA THR A 881 -85.26 -23.96 36.89
C THR A 881 -86.49 -23.32 36.26
N THR A 882 -86.51 -23.18 34.93
CA THR A 882 -87.63 -22.60 34.16
C THR A 882 -88.98 -23.25 34.48
N GLN A 883 -90.03 -22.44 34.58
CA GLN A 883 -91.41 -22.85 34.88
C GLN A 883 -92.36 -22.47 33.75
N THR A 884 -93.22 -23.40 33.33
CA THR A 884 -94.28 -23.17 32.32
C THR A 884 -95.64 -22.81 32.96
N SER A 885 -95.79 -23.04 34.27
CA SER A 885 -97.01 -22.72 35.01
C SER A 885 -96.76 -22.57 36.51
N TYR A 886 -97.54 -21.72 37.17
CA TYR A 886 -97.70 -21.65 38.62
C TYR A 886 -99.18 -21.83 38.98
N THR A 887 -99.48 -22.38 40.15
CA THR A 887 -100.86 -22.55 40.65
C THR A 887 -101.02 -21.85 41.98
N THR A 888 -102.10 -21.09 42.18
CA THR A 888 -102.31 -20.36 43.44
C THR A 888 -102.53 -21.30 44.65
N PRO A 889 -101.95 -21.00 45.83
CA PRO A 889 -100.94 -19.98 46.09
C PRO A 889 -99.52 -20.47 45.71
N ALA A 890 -98.70 -19.60 45.13
CA ALA A 890 -97.31 -19.91 44.76
C ALA A 890 -96.37 -18.72 44.98
N THR A 891 -95.07 -18.95 44.85
CA THR A 891 -94.05 -17.89 44.74
C THR A 891 -93.46 -17.94 43.33
N VAL A 892 -93.54 -16.80 42.63
CA VAL A 892 -93.06 -16.62 41.27
C VAL A 892 -91.70 -15.94 41.30
N TYR A 893 -90.74 -16.46 40.53
CA TYR A 893 -89.49 -15.76 40.25
C TYR A 893 -89.37 -15.51 38.75
N VAL A 894 -88.71 -14.41 38.39
CA VAL A 894 -88.26 -14.14 37.03
C VAL A 894 -86.76 -13.97 37.05
N GLN A 895 -86.12 -14.47 36.00
CA GLN A 895 -84.70 -14.35 35.73
C GLN A 895 -84.48 -13.69 34.36
N VAL A 896 -83.50 -12.80 34.30
CA VAL A 896 -82.95 -12.20 33.08
C VAL A 896 -81.48 -12.58 33.01
N GLU A 897 -81.03 -13.04 31.85
CA GLU A 897 -79.63 -13.28 31.53
C GLU A 897 -79.20 -12.28 30.46
N ASP A 898 -78.30 -11.38 30.85
CA ASP A 898 -77.70 -10.37 29.98
C ASP A 898 -76.32 -10.00 30.54
N GLN A 899 -75.27 -10.59 29.95
CA GLN A 899 -73.88 -10.32 30.29
C GLN A 899 -73.46 -8.84 30.16
N ASN A 900 -74.17 -8.03 29.37
CA ASN A 900 -73.84 -6.62 29.16
C ASN A 900 -74.26 -5.72 30.33
N ARG A 901 -75.19 -6.20 31.17
CA ARG A 901 -75.69 -5.51 32.37
C ARG A 901 -74.79 -5.61 33.60
N ASN A 902 -73.84 -6.54 33.59
CA ASN A 902 -72.79 -6.65 34.59
C ASN A 902 -71.69 -5.62 34.26
N LEU A 903 -71.80 -4.44 34.86
CA LEU A 903 -70.86 -3.33 34.77
C LEU A 903 -69.89 -3.29 35.96
N LEU A 904 -70.28 -3.81 37.13
CA LEU A 904 -69.51 -3.75 38.38
C LEU A 904 -69.20 -5.17 38.90
N GLY A 905 -68.22 -5.84 38.32
CA GLY A 905 -67.85 -7.23 38.63
C GLY A 905 -67.26 -7.50 40.03
N ASP A 906 -67.39 -6.57 40.98
CA ASP A 906 -67.16 -6.75 42.42
C ASP A 906 -68.44 -6.62 43.27
N THR A 907 -69.56 -6.25 42.65
CA THR A 907 -70.83 -5.84 43.27
C THR A 907 -71.99 -6.53 42.57
N ALA A 908 -72.86 -7.22 43.31
CA ALA A 908 -74.07 -7.80 42.72
C ALA A 908 -75.06 -6.68 42.31
N GLU A 909 -75.23 -6.47 41.00
CA GLU A 909 -76.04 -5.38 40.46
C GLU A 909 -77.54 -5.70 40.41
N THR A 910 -78.36 -4.68 40.14
CA THR A 910 -79.83 -4.80 40.06
C THR A 910 -80.40 -4.20 38.78
N LEU A 911 -81.46 -4.80 38.27
CA LEU A 911 -82.30 -4.25 37.21
C LEU A 911 -83.78 -4.33 37.58
N SER A 912 -84.63 -3.47 37.02
CA SER A 912 -86.08 -3.48 37.27
C SER A 912 -86.83 -3.78 35.97
N ILE A 913 -87.82 -4.68 36.03
CA ILE A 913 -88.67 -5.03 34.89
C ILE A 913 -90.16 -4.94 35.26
N PRO A 914 -91.02 -4.47 34.34
CA PRO A 914 -92.46 -4.63 34.50
C PRO A 914 -92.89 -6.07 34.19
N ILE A 915 -93.84 -6.57 34.96
CA ILE A 915 -94.53 -7.83 34.69
C ILE A 915 -96.04 -7.55 34.72
N ALA A 916 -96.73 -7.95 33.65
CA ALA A 916 -98.18 -7.85 33.54
C ALA A 916 -98.82 -9.24 33.64
N VAL A 917 -99.88 -9.36 34.42
CA VAL A 917 -100.72 -10.56 34.50
C VAL A 917 -102.04 -10.25 33.82
N ASN A 918 -102.39 -11.01 32.78
CA ASN A 918 -103.64 -10.82 32.05
C ASN A 918 -104.57 -12.02 32.30
N SER A 919 -105.72 -11.78 32.93
CA SER A 919 -106.74 -12.79 33.24
C SER A 919 -108.14 -12.34 32.77
N THR A 920 -109.07 -13.27 32.60
CA THR A 920 -110.36 -13.03 31.92
C THR A 920 -111.40 -12.20 32.72
N GLY A 921 -110.95 -11.43 33.72
CA GLY A 921 -111.78 -10.46 34.44
C GLY A 921 -111.06 -9.16 34.81
N GLY A 922 -109.79 -8.99 34.39
CA GLY A 922 -108.91 -7.92 34.88
C GLY A 922 -107.44 -8.31 34.84
N SER A 923 -106.59 -7.30 34.89
CA SER A 923 -105.13 -7.44 34.80
C SER A 923 -104.42 -6.80 35.99
N ASP A 924 -103.28 -7.37 36.35
CA ASP A 924 -102.36 -6.88 37.37
C ASP A 924 -101.03 -6.46 36.73
N THR A 925 -100.30 -5.53 37.35
CA THR A 925 -98.97 -5.09 36.89
C THR A 925 -98.05 -4.79 38.06
N GLN A 926 -96.89 -5.42 38.10
CA GLN A 926 -95.93 -5.30 39.20
C GLN A 926 -94.53 -5.03 38.63
N THR A 927 -93.83 -4.04 39.20
CA THR A 927 -92.43 -3.76 38.88
C THR A 927 -91.51 -4.57 39.79
N LEU A 928 -90.85 -5.60 39.26
CA LEU A 928 -89.88 -6.40 40.03
C LEU A 928 -88.46 -5.85 39.88
N THR A 929 -87.78 -5.68 41.01
CA THR A 929 -86.32 -5.58 41.04
C THR A 929 -85.72 -6.98 41.07
N LEU A 930 -84.83 -7.27 40.11
CA LEU A 930 -84.03 -8.47 40.00
C LEU A 930 -82.59 -8.12 40.41
N THR A 931 -81.95 -8.97 41.20
CA THR A 931 -80.55 -8.83 41.64
C THR A 931 -79.70 -9.93 41.01
N GLU A 932 -78.45 -9.67 40.68
CA GLU A 932 -77.53 -10.74 40.26
C GLU A 932 -77.53 -11.91 41.27
N THR A 933 -77.62 -13.14 40.76
CA THR A 933 -77.65 -14.38 41.56
C THR A 933 -76.33 -14.69 42.25
N GLY A 934 -75.25 -14.04 41.80
CA GLY A 934 -73.96 -13.91 42.45
C GLY A 934 -73.18 -12.77 41.78
N ILE A 935 -72.18 -12.22 42.46
CA ILE A 935 -71.32 -11.16 41.91
C ILE A 935 -70.80 -11.57 40.52
N ALA A 936 -70.92 -10.68 39.55
CA ALA A 936 -70.37 -10.84 38.20
C ALA A 936 -70.96 -12.01 37.39
N THR A 937 -72.23 -12.37 37.63
CA THR A 937 -72.87 -13.51 36.95
C THR A 937 -73.57 -13.15 35.63
N GLY A 938 -74.02 -11.91 35.45
CA GLY A 938 -74.91 -11.53 34.35
C GLY A 938 -76.33 -12.13 34.44
N ILE A 939 -76.62 -12.89 35.50
CA ILE A 939 -77.88 -13.61 35.71
C ILE A 939 -78.61 -12.95 36.88
N PHE A 940 -79.60 -12.12 36.56
CA PHE A 940 -80.40 -11.36 37.51
C PHE A 940 -81.68 -12.12 37.83
N ARG A 941 -82.05 -12.27 39.11
CA ARG A 941 -83.29 -12.95 39.55
C ARG A 941 -84.02 -12.14 40.61
N SER A 942 -85.35 -12.17 40.61
CA SER A 942 -86.16 -11.51 41.63
C SER A 942 -86.08 -12.25 42.98
N SER A 943 -86.44 -11.56 44.07
CA SER A 943 -86.48 -12.15 45.43
C SER A 943 -87.63 -13.14 45.65
N GLY A 944 -88.55 -13.27 44.68
CA GLY A 944 -89.77 -14.06 44.75
C GLY A 944 -90.97 -13.21 45.15
N ILE A 945 -92.02 -13.23 44.33
CA ILE A 945 -93.28 -12.51 44.56
C ILE A 945 -94.43 -13.51 44.73
N SER A 946 -95.34 -13.24 45.66
CA SER A 946 -96.46 -14.14 45.98
C SER A 946 -97.57 -14.06 44.93
N LEU A 947 -97.94 -15.20 44.35
CA LEU A 947 -99.10 -15.34 43.45
C LEU A 947 -100.31 -15.84 44.25
N VAL A 948 -101.36 -15.03 44.33
CA VAL A 948 -102.52 -15.22 45.20
C VAL A 948 -103.85 -15.11 44.43
N THR A 949 -104.90 -15.74 44.97
CA THR A 949 -106.28 -15.51 44.50
C THR A 949 -106.86 -14.27 45.16
N SER A 950 -107.40 -13.35 44.38
CA SER A 950 -108.08 -12.15 44.87
C SER A 950 -109.47 -12.00 44.24
N ASN A 951 -110.16 -10.89 44.52
CA ASN A 951 -111.32 -10.39 43.78
C ASN A 951 -111.03 -9.06 43.03
N ILE A 952 -109.90 -8.40 43.31
CA ILE A 952 -109.42 -7.16 42.67
C ILE A 952 -107.90 -7.29 42.49
N ALA A 953 -107.38 -6.86 41.34
CA ALA A 953 -105.94 -6.73 41.10
C ALA A 953 -105.45 -5.32 41.43
N THR A 954 -104.30 -5.21 42.11
CA THR A 954 -103.78 -3.95 42.66
C THR A 954 -102.32 -3.75 42.25
N ALA A 955 -102.10 -2.97 41.20
CA ALA A 955 -100.77 -2.73 40.64
C ALA A 955 -99.74 -2.20 41.67
N ASP A 956 -98.49 -2.65 41.50
CA ASP A 956 -97.30 -2.31 42.30
C ASP A 956 -97.45 -2.48 43.83
N ASN A 957 -98.31 -3.41 44.28
CA ASN A 957 -98.50 -3.80 45.68
C ASN A 957 -97.52 -4.89 46.20
N ASN A 958 -96.63 -5.41 45.33
CA ASN A 958 -95.70 -6.51 45.56
C ASN A 958 -96.35 -7.89 45.83
N GLN A 959 -97.52 -8.15 45.24
CA GLN A 959 -98.11 -9.48 45.06
C GLN A 959 -98.63 -9.62 43.61
N PHE A 960 -98.90 -10.84 43.14
CA PHE A 960 -99.63 -11.07 41.90
C PHE A 960 -101.03 -11.55 42.21
N GLU A 961 -102.04 -10.76 41.86
CA GLU A 961 -103.45 -11.12 42.01
C GLU A 961 -104.01 -11.78 40.76
N VAL A 962 -104.52 -13.02 40.89
CA VAL A 962 -105.36 -13.65 39.86
C VAL A 962 -106.78 -13.90 40.34
N ILE A 963 -107.72 -13.51 39.49
CA ILE A 963 -109.18 -13.67 39.64
C ILE A 963 -109.72 -14.81 38.76
N ALA A 964 -108.93 -15.23 37.76
CA ALA A 964 -109.15 -16.37 36.88
C ALA A 964 -107.78 -16.84 36.36
N THR A 965 -107.72 -18.03 35.75
CA THR A 965 -106.49 -18.49 35.08
C THR A 965 -106.09 -17.51 33.97
N GLY A 966 -104.81 -17.16 33.91
CA GLY A 966 -104.30 -16.11 33.03
C GLY A 966 -102.83 -16.31 32.64
N ILE A 967 -102.28 -15.35 31.92
CA ILE A 967 -100.88 -15.35 31.45
C ILE A 967 -100.11 -14.24 32.17
N GLY A 968 -99.06 -14.62 32.88
CA GLY A 968 -98.01 -13.70 33.33
C GLY A 968 -97.03 -13.44 32.19
N THR A 969 -96.79 -12.18 31.87
CA THR A 969 -95.86 -11.71 30.82
C THR A 969 -94.85 -10.76 31.43
N ALA A 970 -93.57 -11.11 31.38
CA ALA A 970 -92.47 -10.26 31.82
C ALA A 970 -91.74 -9.72 30.59
N THR A 971 -91.51 -8.41 30.51
CA THR A 971 -90.82 -7.78 29.36
C THR A 971 -89.54 -7.10 29.79
N TYR A 972 -88.52 -7.22 28.94
CA TYR A 972 -87.20 -6.64 29.13
C TYR A 972 -86.80 -5.80 27.92
N THR A 973 -86.18 -4.66 28.18
CA THR A 973 -85.48 -3.82 27.20
C THR A 973 -84.17 -3.40 27.84
N ASP A 974 -83.05 -3.62 27.17
CA ASP A 974 -81.76 -3.16 27.68
C ASP A 974 -81.62 -1.63 27.52
N ALA A 975 -81.17 -0.97 28.58
CA ALA A 975 -80.88 0.47 28.58
C ALA A 975 -79.51 0.83 27.95
N GLN A 976 -78.62 -0.13 27.67
CA GLN A 976 -77.44 0.10 26.80
C GLN A 976 -77.83 -0.03 25.32
N HIS A 977 -78.62 -1.05 24.98
CA HIS A 977 -79.06 -1.34 23.62
C HIS A 977 -80.59 -1.42 23.51
N SER A 978 -81.26 -0.31 23.20
CA SER A 978 -82.73 -0.23 23.13
C SER A 978 -83.42 -1.06 22.02
N ALA A 979 -82.65 -1.78 21.19
CA ALA A 979 -83.17 -2.78 20.25
C ALA A 979 -83.06 -4.21 20.80
N ASP A 980 -82.27 -4.44 21.87
CA ASP A 980 -82.28 -5.66 22.65
C ASP A 980 -83.52 -5.69 23.53
N THR A 981 -84.40 -6.63 23.22
CA THR A 981 -85.69 -6.78 23.89
C THR A 981 -86.04 -8.25 24.04
N GLY A 982 -86.65 -8.60 25.16
CA GLY A 982 -87.06 -9.96 25.48
C GLY A 982 -88.45 -9.98 26.11
N ALA A 983 -89.18 -11.08 25.91
CA ALA A 983 -90.46 -11.31 26.57
C ALA A 983 -90.55 -12.78 27.03
N GLY A 984 -90.74 -12.98 28.34
CA GLY A 984 -91.05 -14.28 28.92
C GLY A 984 -92.54 -14.39 29.23
N THR A 985 -93.12 -15.57 29.06
CA THR A 985 -94.53 -15.85 29.41
C THR A 985 -94.67 -17.10 30.25
N VAL A 986 -95.72 -17.16 31.09
CA VAL A 986 -96.05 -18.30 31.95
C VAL A 986 -97.55 -18.35 32.25
N ASN A 987 -98.09 -19.54 32.47
CA ASN A 987 -99.49 -19.69 32.88
C ASN A 987 -99.65 -19.53 34.40
N PHE A 988 -100.49 -18.60 34.85
CA PHE A 988 -100.92 -18.52 36.26
C PHE A 988 -102.29 -19.18 36.39
N ILE A 989 -102.33 -20.33 37.06
CA ILE A 989 -103.49 -21.20 37.20
C ILE A 989 -104.24 -20.83 38.49
N TYR A 990 -105.49 -20.43 38.34
CA TYR A 990 -106.38 -20.13 39.45
C TYR A 990 -106.94 -21.42 40.07
N ALA A 991 -106.55 -21.72 41.30
CA ALA A 991 -107.14 -22.79 42.10
C ALA A 991 -108.35 -22.26 42.89
N ALA A 992 -109.56 -22.63 42.47
CA ALA A 992 -110.78 -22.29 43.21
C ALA A 992 -110.81 -22.97 44.58
N THR A 993 -111.19 -22.24 45.62
CA THR A 993 -111.29 -22.70 47.01
C THR A 993 -112.49 -23.63 47.21
N GLY A 994 -112.35 -24.88 46.76
CA GLY A 994 -113.37 -25.93 46.86
C GLY A 994 -113.67 -26.34 48.30
N GLY A 995 -114.70 -25.73 48.91
CA GLY A 995 -115.24 -26.17 50.19
C GLY A 995 -116.14 -27.39 50.05
N SER A 996 -115.81 -28.48 50.75
CA SER A 996 -116.73 -29.59 51.05
C SER A 996 -116.26 -30.30 52.32
N GLY A 997 -117.17 -30.95 53.05
CA GLY A 997 -116.89 -31.56 54.35
C GLY A 997 -117.17 -33.06 54.42
N GLY A 998 -116.53 -33.72 55.38
CA GLY A 998 -117.01 -34.93 56.09
C GLY A 998 -117.26 -36.22 55.29
N GLY A 999 -116.53 -37.31 55.61
CA GLY A 999 -117.02 -38.66 55.28
C GLY A 999 -116.04 -39.83 55.25
N GLY A 1000 -115.63 -40.34 56.43
CA GLY A 1000 -115.59 -41.78 56.74
C GLY A 1000 -114.75 -42.80 55.92
N GLY A 1001 -113.56 -43.14 56.45
CA GLY A 1001 -112.96 -44.49 56.38
C GLY A 1001 -112.20 -44.90 55.09
N GLY A 1002 -111.19 -45.79 55.15
CA GLY A 1002 -110.49 -46.36 56.31
C GLY A 1002 -109.68 -47.63 55.98
N GLY A 1003 -108.67 -47.97 56.81
CA GLY A 1003 -108.10 -49.33 56.90
C GLY A 1003 -106.62 -49.54 56.49
N GLY A 1004 -105.75 -49.76 57.49
CA GLY A 1004 -104.46 -50.48 57.38
C GLY A 1004 -103.24 -49.73 56.79
N GLY A 1005 -102.01 -49.95 57.27
CA GLY A 1005 -101.60 -50.70 58.48
C GLY A 1005 -100.10 -51.01 58.58
N GLY A 1006 -99.39 -50.35 59.50
CA GLY A 1006 -97.99 -50.66 59.90
C GLY A 1006 -96.89 -50.14 58.95
N GLY A 1007 -95.69 -49.74 59.42
CA GLY A 1007 -95.22 -49.55 60.80
C GLY A 1007 -93.70 -49.34 60.86
N GLY A 1008 -93.16 -48.75 61.94
CA GLY A 1008 -91.70 -48.72 62.20
C GLY A 1008 -91.02 -47.34 62.33
N ILE A 1009 -91.26 -46.66 63.45
CA ILE A 1009 -90.28 -45.76 64.10
C ILE A 1009 -89.34 -46.63 64.99
N PRO A 1010 -88.25 -46.16 65.66
CA PRO A 1010 -87.86 -44.76 65.95
C PRO A 1010 -86.32 -44.44 65.92
N PHE A 1011 -86.01 -43.23 66.40
CA PHE A 1011 -84.75 -42.72 66.99
C PHE A 1011 -83.69 -41.99 66.14
N THR A 1012 -83.55 -40.72 66.51
CA THR A 1012 -82.39 -39.80 66.46
C THR A 1012 -81.37 -40.13 67.58
N PRO A 1013 -80.30 -39.34 67.82
CA PRO A 1013 -79.47 -38.48 66.95
C PRO A 1013 -77.97 -38.89 67.01
N ILE A 1014 -77.05 -38.23 66.27
CA ILE A 1014 -75.64 -38.07 66.71
C ILE A 1014 -74.90 -36.88 66.08
N VAL A 1015 -73.77 -36.53 66.71
CA VAL A 1015 -73.04 -35.25 66.70
C VAL A 1015 -71.84 -35.23 65.73
N VAL A 1016 -71.66 -34.10 65.01
CA VAL A 1016 -70.43 -33.43 64.54
C VAL A 1016 -69.25 -34.24 63.97
N LEU A 1017 -68.83 -33.85 62.75
CA LEU A 1017 -67.44 -33.48 62.45
C LEU A 1017 -67.40 -32.31 61.45
N THR A 1018 -66.47 -31.37 61.61
CA THR A 1018 -66.34 -30.15 60.78
C THR A 1018 -65.25 -30.29 59.70
N PRO A 1019 -65.47 -29.81 58.46
CA PRO A 1019 -64.42 -29.65 57.47
C PRO A 1019 -63.40 -28.55 57.86
N GLN A 1020 -62.14 -28.78 57.54
CA GLN A 1020 -61.01 -27.92 57.87
C GLN A 1020 -60.95 -26.66 56.98
N ALA A 1021 -60.86 -25.48 57.58
CA ALA A 1021 -60.63 -24.23 56.85
C ALA A 1021 -59.15 -24.11 56.41
N PRO A 1022 -58.85 -23.79 55.13
CA PRO A 1022 -57.51 -23.42 54.70
C PRO A 1022 -57.06 -22.08 55.32
N ALA A 1023 -55.76 -21.96 55.61
CA ALA A 1023 -55.22 -20.79 56.32
C ALA A 1023 -55.15 -19.52 55.45
N SER A 1024 -55.59 -18.38 55.99
CA SER A 1024 -55.33 -17.06 55.39
C SER A 1024 -53.88 -16.63 55.66
N PRO A 1025 -53.14 -16.12 54.66
CA PRO A 1025 -51.80 -15.57 54.86
C PRO A 1025 -51.80 -14.34 55.79
N ALA A 1026 -50.79 -14.25 56.66
CA ALA A 1026 -50.68 -13.13 57.60
C ALA A 1026 -50.20 -11.84 56.93
N ILE A 1027 -50.89 -10.74 57.18
CA ILE A 1027 -50.46 -9.39 56.79
C ILE A 1027 -49.47 -8.86 57.85
N PRO A 1028 -48.25 -8.40 57.48
CA PRO A 1028 -47.33 -7.80 58.44
C PRO A 1028 -47.88 -6.51 59.05
N ALA A 1029 -47.75 -6.35 60.37
CA ALA A 1029 -48.27 -5.18 61.08
C ALA A 1029 -47.45 -3.90 60.82
N THR A 1030 -48.12 -2.84 60.37
CA THR A 1030 -47.54 -1.50 60.27
C THR A 1030 -47.30 -0.91 61.67
N PRO A 1031 -46.08 -0.48 62.04
CA PRO A 1031 -45.82 0.10 63.35
C PRO A 1031 -46.54 1.43 63.57
N ALA A 1032 -47.23 1.58 64.71
CA ALA A 1032 -47.78 2.85 65.15
C ALA A 1032 -46.69 3.74 65.78
N VAL A 1033 -46.70 5.03 65.46
CA VAL A 1033 -45.85 6.06 66.09
C VAL A 1033 -46.74 7.26 66.47
N PRO A 1034 -46.54 7.93 67.62
CA PRO A 1034 -47.56 8.82 68.19
C PRO A 1034 -47.80 10.11 67.42
N GLY A 1035 -49.03 10.63 67.52
CA GLY A 1035 -49.40 11.93 66.97
C GLY A 1035 -48.79 13.12 67.72
N ILE A 1036 -48.55 14.21 66.98
CA ILE A 1036 -48.07 15.50 67.51
C ILE A 1036 -48.96 16.59 66.91
N ALA A 1037 -49.26 17.65 67.68
CA ALA A 1037 -50.17 18.71 67.27
C ALA A 1037 -49.67 19.51 66.04
N PRO A 1038 -50.58 20.08 65.22
CA PRO A 1038 -50.22 20.78 63.99
C PRO A 1038 -49.55 22.14 64.25
N VAL A 1039 -48.22 22.14 64.32
CA VAL A 1039 -47.41 23.36 64.21
C VAL A 1039 -47.43 23.83 62.75
N VAL A 1040 -47.75 25.10 62.51
CA VAL A 1040 -47.68 25.71 61.17
C VAL A 1040 -46.26 25.56 60.61
N PRO A 1041 -46.05 24.86 59.49
CA PRO A 1041 -44.71 24.65 58.97
C PRO A 1041 -44.05 25.98 58.59
N ALA A 1042 -42.86 26.24 59.13
CA ALA A 1042 -41.99 27.26 58.58
C ALA A 1042 -41.74 26.95 57.10
N SER A 1043 -41.83 27.96 56.23
CA SER A 1043 -41.73 27.77 54.77
C SER A 1043 -40.49 26.94 54.44
N PRO A 1044 -40.63 25.81 53.71
CA PRO A 1044 -39.55 24.85 53.57
C PRO A 1044 -38.35 25.52 52.91
N ALA A 1045 -37.22 25.45 53.61
CA ALA A 1045 -35.96 26.03 53.15
C ALA A 1045 -35.67 25.65 51.69
N PRO A 1046 -35.02 26.55 50.92
CA PRO A 1046 -34.58 26.20 49.57
C PRO A 1046 -33.69 24.95 49.61
N VAL A 1047 -33.61 24.28 48.47
CA VAL A 1047 -32.86 23.02 48.36
C VAL A 1047 -31.97 23.05 47.13
N LEU A 1048 -30.67 23.04 47.38
CA LEU A 1048 -29.57 22.97 46.43
C LEU A 1048 -29.09 21.52 46.28
N VAL A 1049 -29.56 20.84 45.23
CA VAL A 1049 -29.27 19.44 44.94
C VAL A 1049 -28.13 19.33 43.94
N LEU A 1050 -27.10 18.52 44.24
CA LEU A 1050 -26.04 18.18 43.29
C LEU A 1050 -26.50 17.06 42.33
N LYS A 1051 -26.04 17.10 41.08
CA LYS A 1051 -26.38 16.13 40.03
C LYS A 1051 -25.13 15.65 39.31
N GLY A 1052 -25.10 14.37 38.92
CA GLY A 1052 -24.05 13.82 38.05
C GLY A 1052 -22.64 13.78 38.65
N VAL A 1053 -22.52 13.77 39.98
CA VAL A 1053 -21.25 13.61 40.69
C VAL A 1053 -21.39 12.54 41.78
N GLY A 1054 -20.39 11.65 41.88
CA GLY A 1054 -20.32 10.64 42.95
C GLY A 1054 -19.79 11.23 44.26
N ALA A 1055 -19.95 10.50 45.38
CA ALA A 1055 -19.68 11.01 46.74
C ALA A 1055 -18.29 11.62 46.96
N SER A 1056 -17.26 11.16 46.23
CA SER A 1056 -16.03 11.92 46.03
C SER A 1056 -15.44 11.60 44.64
N PRO A 1057 -15.47 12.52 43.66
CA PRO A 1057 -14.94 12.25 42.33
C PRO A 1057 -13.41 12.41 42.30
N VAL A 1058 -12.73 11.53 41.56
CA VAL A 1058 -11.30 11.65 41.27
C VAL A 1058 -11.12 12.34 39.92
N VAL A 1059 -10.25 13.35 39.85
CA VAL A 1059 -10.00 14.15 38.64
C VAL A 1059 -8.50 14.24 38.37
N ASN A 1060 -8.07 13.83 37.18
CA ASN A 1060 -6.66 13.89 36.80
C ASN A 1060 -6.25 15.35 36.50
N PRO A 1061 -5.03 15.80 36.87
CA PRO A 1061 -4.48 17.09 36.44
C PRO A 1061 -4.58 17.27 34.91
N GLY A 1062 -5.07 18.43 34.46
CA GLY A 1062 -5.32 18.69 33.03
C GLY A 1062 -6.67 18.17 32.49
N LYS A 1063 -7.58 17.68 33.35
CA LYS A 1063 -8.97 17.35 33.01
C LYS A 1063 -9.96 18.23 33.79
N SER A 1064 -11.21 18.27 33.37
CA SER A 1064 -12.26 19.07 34.04
C SER A 1064 -13.01 18.27 35.10
N LEU A 1065 -13.35 18.92 36.21
CA LEU A 1065 -14.41 18.46 37.11
C LEU A 1065 -15.76 18.83 36.49
N VAL A 1066 -16.58 17.84 36.19
CA VAL A 1066 -17.90 18.02 35.56
C VAL A 1066 -18.99 17.66 36.57
N PHE A 1067 -19.96 18.55 36.77
CA PHE A 1067 -21.12 18.31 37.63
C PHE A 1067 -22.31 19.22 37.27
N GLY A 1068 -23.50 18.88 37.76
CA GLY A 1068 -24.66 19.77 37.77
C GLY A 1068 -25.08 20.15 39.18
N TYR A 1069 -25.82 21.25 39.33
CA TYR A 1069 -26.51 21.62 40.56
C TYR A 1069 -27.85 22.29 40.26
N GLU A 1070 -28.86 22.02 41.09
CA GLU A 1070 -30.22 22.53 40.97
C GLU A 1070 -30.65 23.25 42.24
N TYR A 1071 -31.10 24.51 42.14
CA TYR A 1071 -31.67 25.28 43.25
C TYR A 1071 -33.13 25.61 42.97
N THR A 1072 -34.04 25.29 43.90
CA THR A 1072 -35.48 25.53 43.76
C THR A 1072 -35.92 26.74 44.57
N ASN A 1073 -36.50 27.77 43.94
CA ASN A 1073 -37.07 28.92 44.65
C ASN A 1073 -38.41 28.55 45.32
N LYS A 1074 -38.36 28.18 46.60
CA LYS A 1074 -39.53 27.90 47.45
C LYS A 1074 -40.07 29.13 48.21
N SER A 1075 -39.48 30.32 48.05
CA SER A 1075 -39.75 31.50 48.90
C SER A 1075 -41.14 32.16 48.76
N GLY A 1076 -42.03 31.62 47.92
CA GLY A 1076 -43.34 32.20 47.61
C GLY A 1076 -43.32 33.51 46.81
N LYS A 1077 -42.14 34.07 46.51
CA LYS A 1077 -41.97 35.33 45.76
C LYS A 1077 -40.90 35.19 44.67
N ILE A 1078 -40.85 36.12 43.72
CA ILE A 1078 -39.75 36.17 42.73
C ILE A 1078 -38.46 36.49 43.47
N GLN A 1079 -37.44 35.65 43.32
CA GLN A 1079 -36.18 35.77 44.06
C GLN A 1079 -35.04 36.12 43.11
N LYS A 1080 -34.28 37.17 43.43
CA LYS A 1080 -33.00 37.48 42.78
C LYS A 1080 -31.87 36.93 43.63
N ILE A 1081 -31.05 36.07 43.04
CA ILE A 1081 -29.97 35.33 43.71
C ILE A 1081 -28.64 35.50 42.97
N ILE A 1082 -27.54 35.17 43.62
CA ILE A 1082 -26.23 34.99 42.99
C ILE A 1082 -25.78 33.55 43.23
N ALA A 1083 -25.74 32.75 42.17
CA ALA A 1083 -25.13 31.43 42.20
C ALA A 1083 -23.60 31.59 42.17
N MET A 1084 -22.95 31.47 43.32
CA MET A 1084 -21.51 31.59 43.48
C MET A 1084 -20.86 30.21 43.61
N ARG A 1085 -19.83 29.95 42.82
CA ARG A 1085 -18.99 28.76 42.91
C ARG A 1085 -17.59 29.17 43.36
N GLN A 1086 -17.06 28.52 44.38
CA GLN A 1086 -15.72 28.78 44.91
C GLN A 1086 -14.93 27.47 44.96
N TRP A 1087 -13.77 27.48 44.33
CA TRP A 1087 -12.82 26.38 44.39
C TRP A 1087 -11.79 26.68 45.48
N LEU A 1088 -11.66 25.78 46.45
CA LEU A 1088 -10.74 25.86 47.57
C LEU A 1088 -9.72 24.70 47.51
N ASP A 1089 -8.50 24.97 47.99
CA ASP A 1089 -7.47 23.93 48.21
C ASP A 1089 -7.68 23.13 49.51
N ALA A 1090 -6.79 22.17 49.76
CA ALA A 1090 -6.80 21.33 50.97
C ALA A 1090 -6.72 22.12 52.29
N LYS A 1091 -6.21 23.37 52.25
CA LYS A 1091 -6.10 24.28 53.41
C LYS A 1091 -7.24 25.29 53.48
N GLY A 1092 -8.24 25.19 52.58
CA GLY A 1092 -9.38 26.10 52.51
C GLY A 1092 -9.10 27.42 51.78
N LYS A 1093 -7.91 27.61 51.18
CA LYS A 1093 -7.61 28.83 50.41
C LYS A 1093 -8.41 28.81 49.11
N VAL A 1094 -9.19 29.87 48.87
CA VAL A 1094 -9.92 30.06 47.61
C VAL A 1094 -8.91 30.26 46.47
N LEU A 1095 -8.93 29.36 45.49
CA LEU A 1095 -8.13 29.39 44.27
C LEU A 1095 -8.85 30.10 43.13
N LYS A 1096 -10.19 30.00 43.07
CA LYS A 1096 -11.04 30.62 42.05
C LYS A 1096 -12.43 30.88 42.61
N THR A 1097 -13.05 32.00 42.22
CA THR A 1097 -14.47 32.29 42.47
C THR A 1097 -15.15 32.67 41.17
N VAL A 1098 -16.37 32.17 40.95
CA VAL A 1098 -17.25 32.55 39.84
C VAL A 1098 -18.60 32.95 40.45
N ARG A 1099 -19.18 34.07 40.03
CA ARG A 1099 -20.50 34.55 40.47
C ARG A 1099 -21.41 34.72 39.26
N LEU A 1100 -22.62 34.20 39.33
CA LEU A 1100 -23.64 34.36 38.29
C LEU A 1100 -24.96 34.86 38.92
N PRO A 1101 -25.42 36.09 38.62
CA PRO A 1101 -26.74 36.55 39.06
C PRO A 1101 -27.85 35.82 38.29
N VAL A 1102 -28.92 35.44 38.99
CA VAL A 1102 -30.09 34.75 38.42
C VAL A 1102 -31.36 35.32 39.03
N THR A 1103 -32.42 35.50 38.23
CA THR A 1103 -33.77 35.83 38.73
C THR A 1103 -34.67 34.61 38.55
N LEU A 1104 -35.33 34.15 39.61
CA LEU A 1104 -36.20 32.97 39.61
C LEU A 1104 -37.64 33.32 39.99
N GLY A 1105 -38.58 32.86 39.16
CA GLY A 1105 -40.00 32.82 39.51
C GLY A 1105 -40.30 31.87 40.67
N VAL A 1106 -41.50 31.98 41.25
CA VAL A 1106 -41.97 31.09 42.33
C VAL A 1106 -42.00 29.64 41.83
N GLY A 1107 -41.47 28.70 42.62
CA GLY A 1107 -41.45 27.27 42.28
C GLY A 1107 -40.54 26.89 41.10
N LYS A 1108 -39.79 27.83 40.52
CA LYS A 1108 -38.86 27.55 39.41
C LYS A 1108 -37.49 27.10 39.92
N VAL A 1109 -36.85 26.24 39.13
CA VAL A 1109 -35.53 25.66 39.40
C VAL A 1109 -34.48 26.34 38.52
N TYR A 1110 -33.37 26.77 39.12
CA TYR A 1110 -32.14 27.07 38.37
C TYR A 1110 -31.27 25.82 38.29
N ALA A 1111 -30.93 25.37 37.08
CA ALA A 1111 -30.03 24.24 36.83
C ALA A 1111 -28.69 24.74 36.26
N GLY A 1112 -27.63 24.72 37.07
CA GLY A 1112 -26.28 25.06 36.66
C GLY A 1112 -25.50 23.81 36.23
N LYS A 1113 -25.03 23.78 34.98
CA LYS A 1113 -24.04 22.79 34.50
C LYS A 1113 -22.63 23.37 34.61
N VAL A 1114 -21.67 22.57 35.08
CA VAL A 1114 -20.28 22.99 35.33
C VAL A 1114 -19.32 22.01 34.67
N SER A 1115 -18.30 22.55 34.02
CA SER A 1115 -17.11 21.83 33.55
C SER A 1115 -15.91 22.72 33.86
N GLU A 1116 -15.28 22.52 35.02
CA GLU A 1116 -14.23 23.39 35.54
C GLU A 1116 -12.85 22.76 35.28
N PRO A 1117 -12.00 23.32 34.41
CA PRO A 1117 -10.73 22.71 34.00
C PRO A 1117 -9.66 22.82 35.11
N MET A 1118 -9.07 21.69 35.50
CA MET A 1118 -8.02 21.62 36.52
C MET A 1118 -6.63 21.86 35.90
N PRO A 1119 -5.88 22.93 36.26
CA PRO A 1119 -4.56 23.17 35.71
C PRO A 1119 -3.59 22.02 36.02
N ALA A 1120 -2.83 21.60 35.00
CA ALA A 1120 -1.94 20.43 35.07
C ALA A 1120 -0.76 20.57 36.05
N ARG A 1121 -0.55 21.75 36.65
CA ARG A 1121 0.54 22.04 37.62
C ARG A 1121 0.09 22.02 39.09
N LEU A 1122 -1.14 21.62 39.39
CA LEU A 1122 -1.61 21.49 40.77
C LEU A 1122 -1.00 20.27 41.48
N ALA A 1123 -0.83 20.39 42.79
CA ALA A 1123 -0.41 19.29 43.65
C ALA A 1123 -1.50 18.19 43.71
N LEU A 1124 -1.07 16.95 43.94
CA LEU A 1124 -1.99 15.85 44.20
C LEU A 1124 -2.54 15.98 45.65
N GLY A 1125 -3.84 15.77 45.83
CA GLY A 1125 -4.49 16.03 47.13
C GLY A 1125 -6.00 16.18 47.03
N VAL A 1126 -6.65 16.51 48.15
CA VAL A 1126 -8.10 16.74 48.21
C VAL A 1126 -8.40 18.24 48.06
N TYR A 1127 -9.35 18.57 47.20
CA TYR A 1127 -9.83 19.91 46.88
C TYR A 1127 -11.33 20.01 47.14
N LYS A 1128 -11.84 21.23 47.32
CA LYS A 1128 -13.28 21.47 47.57
C LYS A 1128 -13.86 22.43 46.53
N MET A 1129 -15.03 22.11 46.02
CA MET A 1129 -15.86 23.04 45.25
C MET A 1129 -17.09 23.36 46.11
N VAL A 1130 -17.18 24.60 46.58
CA VAL A 1130 -18.29 25.12 47.38
C VAL A 1130 -19.24 25.86 46.44
N ILE A 1131 -20.52 25.48 46.44
CA ILE A 1131 -21.59 26.15 45.72
C ILE A 1131 -22.43 26.87 46.77
N ASN A 1132 -22.41 28.20 46.74
CA ASN A 1132 -23.23 29.07 47.56
C ASN A 1132 -24.31 29.71 46.67
N ILE A 1133 -25.58 29.64 47.08
CA ILE A 1133 -26.61 30.53 46.56
C ILE A 1133 -26.72 31.70 47.52
N LEU A 1134 -26.43 32.91 47.05
CA LEU A 1134 -26.54 34.14 47.83
C LEU A 1134 -27.80 34.92 47.45
N ASP A 1135 -28.28 35.79 48.33
CA ASP A 1135 -29.16 36.89 47.95
C ASP A 1135 -28.38 38.05 47.29
N LEU A 1136 -29.06 39.14 46.94
CA LEU A 1136 -28.40 40.34 46.38
C LEU A 1136 -27.56 41.15 47.39
N LYS A 1137 -27.68 40.88 48.70
CA LYS A 1137 -26.85 41.49 49.75
C LYS A 1137 -25.62 40.63 50.08
N GLY A 1138 -25.53 39.42 49.53
CA GLY A 1138 -24.45 38.47 49.76
C GLY A 1138 -24.67 37.48 50.90
N LEU A 1139 -25.87 37.45 51.49
CA LEU A 1139 -26.25 36.47 52.52
C LEU A 1139 -26.43 35.09 51.87
N VAL A 1140 -25.85 34.04 52.46
CA VAL A 1140 -26.04 32.66 51.98
C VAL A 1140 -27.48 32.21 52.26
N LEU A 1141 -28.20 31.89 51.18
CA LEU A 1141 -29.54 31.31 51.19
C LEU A 1141 -29.49 29.78 51.25
N ASP A 1142 -28.46 29.18 50.62
CA ASP A 1142 -28.23 27.74 50.55
C ASP A 1142 -26.76 27.43 50.20
N GLN A 1143 -26.22 26.29 50.64
CA GLN A 1143 -24.84 25.86 50.37
C GLN A 1143 -24.74 24.34 50.16
N ASN A 1144 -23.95 23.91 49.18
CA ASN A 1144 -23.57 22.51 48.99
C ASN A 1144 -22.10 22.40 48.57
N VAL A 1145 -21.43 21.28 48.88
CA VAL A 1145 -19.96 21.14 48.78
C VAL A 1145 -19.56 19.79 48.18
N ILE A 1146 -18.76 19.85 47.10
CA ILE A 1146 -18.12 18.66 46.49
C ILE A 1146 -16.68 18.57 47.01
N ASN A 1147 -16.34 17.48 47.70
CA ASN A 1147 -14.96 17.13 48.02
C ASN A 1147 -14.42 16.20 46.93
N PHE A 1148 -13.41 16.61 46.19
CA PHE A 1148 -12.85 15.87 45.05
C PHE A 1148 -11.33 15.68 45.19
N LYS A 1149 -10.77 14.64 44.58
CA LYS A 1149 -9.35 14.29 44.73
C LYS A 1149 -8.60 14.45 43.41
N LEU A 1150 -7.46 15.14 43.44
CA LEU A 1150 -6.50 15.19 42.34
C LEU A 1150 -5.52 14.04 42.49
N GLU A 1151 -5.54 13.11 41.53
CA GLU A 1151 -4.64 11.95 41.47
C GLU A 1151 -3.97 11.85 40.11
N LYS A 1152 -2.78 11.21 40.06
CA LYS A 1152 -2.17 10.83 38.78
C LYS A 1152 -2.90 9.57 38.28
N PRO A 1153 -3.26 9.46 36.99
CA PRO A 1153 -3.86 8.24 36.46
C PRO A 1153 -2.97 7.04 36.76
N ALA A 1154 -3.58 5.97 37.30
CA ALA A 1154 -2.90 4.70 37.46
C ALA A 1154 -2.38 4.21 36.09
N PRO A 1155 -1.16 3.67 36.00
CA PRO A 1155 -0.69 3.06 34.77
C PRO A 1155 -1.62 1.89 34.39
N PRO A 1156 -1.82 1.62 33.09
CA PRO A 1156 -2.67 0.50 32.66
C PRO A 1156 -2.19 -0.80 33.30
N LYS A 1157 -3.15 -1.60 33.80
CA LYS A 1157 -2.89 -2.89 34.43
C LYS A 1157 -1.96 -3.72 33.53
N PRO A 1158 -0.80 -4.19 34.00
CA PRO A 1158 0.09 -4.99 33.19
C PRO A 1158 -0.66 -6.19 32.59
N PRO A 1159 -0.33 -6.61 31.35
CA PRO A 1159 -0.87 -7.86 30.81
C PRO A 1159 -0.55 -9.01 31.77
N ALA A 1160 -1.43 -10.00 31.83
CA ALA A 1160 -1.25 -11.15 32.70
C ALA A 1160 0.15 -11.76 32.50
N PRO A 1161 0.82 -12.22 33.59
CA PRO A 1161 2.13 -12.85 33.47
C PRO A 1161 2.04 -14.01 32.46
N PRO A 1162 3.04 -14.16 31.57
CA PRO A 1162 2.96 -15.16 30.51
C PRO A 1162 2.78 -16.55 31.11
N VAL A 1163 1.79 -17.29 30.60
CA VAL A 1163 1.53 -18.67 31.03
C VAL A 1163 2.78 -19.50 30.75
N PRO A 1164 3.33 -20.24 31.74
CA PRO A 1164 4.53 -21.04 31.52
C PRO A 1164 4.36 -22.00 30.32
N PRO A 1165 5.35 -22.07 29.42
CA PRO A 1165 5.29 -22.95 28.27
C PRO A 1165 5.33 -24.41 28.72
N GLU A 1166 4.59 -25.27 28.04
CA GLU A 1166 4.70 -26.70 28.30
C GLU A 1166 5.90 -27.29 27.55
N ILE A 1167 6.75 -27.99 28.29
CA ILE A 1167 7.90 -28.71 27.72
C ILE A 1167 7.62 -30.22 27.84
N GLY A 1168 7.57 -30.90 26.71
CA GLY A 1168 7.49 -32.35 26.59
C GLY A 1168 8.83 -32.96 26.22
N PHE A 1169 9.07 -34.21 26.62
CA PHE A 1169 10.12 -35.06 26.08
C PHE A 1169 9.51 -36.34 25.53
N LYS A 1170 10.10 -36.88 24.46
CA LYS A 1170 9.68 -38.12 23.80
C LYS A 1170 10.91 -38.97 23.49
N GLY A 1171 10.79 -40.29 23.67
CA GLY A 1171 11.93 -41.21 23.53
C GLY A 1171 12.94 -41.15 24.70
N VAL A 1172 12.48 -40.73 25.89
CA VAL A 1172 13.26 -40.78 27.13
C VAL A 1172 12.61 -41.73 28.13
N SER A 1173 13.41 -42.32 29.00
CA SER A 1173 13.00 -43.24 30.07
C SER A 1173 13.93 -43.06 31.26
N ASP A 1174 13.46 -43.33 32.48
CA ASP A 1174 14.17 -42.98 33.72
C ASP A 1174 15.53 -43.69 33.93
N ALA A 1175 15.79 -44.77 33.18
CA ALA A 1175 17.03 -45.56 33.20
C ALA A 1175 17.92 -45.40 31.95
N MET A 1176 17.82 -44.26 31.23
CA MET A 1176 18.57 -44.05 29.98
C MET A 1176 20.09 -44.10 30.18
N THR A 1177 20.78 -44.94 29.40
CA THR A 1177 22.24 -45.12 29.45
C THR A 1177 22.87 -44.93 28.06
N VAL A 1178 24.03 -44.27 27.98
CA VAL A 1178 24.76 -43.99 26.72
C VAL A 1178 26.26 -44.23 26.92
N LYS A 1179 26.94 -44.91 25.99
CA LYS A 1179 28.41 -45.07 26.08
C LYS A 1179 29.16 -43.84 25.53
N VAL A 1180 30.35 -43.58 26.04
CA VAL A 1180 31.24 -42.54 25.50
C VAL A 1180 31.54 -42.80 24.01
N GLY A 1181 31.46 -41.77 23.19
CA GLY A 1181 31.51 -41.86 21.72
C GLY A 1181 30.18 -42.17 21.03
N GLN A 1182 29.10 -42.51 21.75
CA GLN A 1182 27.76 -42.68 21.18
C GLN A 1182 26.95 -41.39 21.20
N VAL A 1183 25.85 -41.37 20.45
CA VAL A 1183 24.93 -40.22 20.33
C VAL A 1183 23.74 -40.41 21.27
N LEU A 1184 23.57 -39.49 22.23
CA LEU A 1184 22.33 -39.32 22.98
C LEU A 1184 21.21 -38.89 22.02
N ARG A 1185 20.18 -39.74 21.88
CA ARG A 1185 19.02 -39.50 21.01
C ARG A 1185 17.76 -39.33 21.84
N ALA A 1186 17.15 -38.15 21.78
CA ALA A 1186 15.85 -37.85 22.38
C ALA A 1186 15.10 -36.82 21.52
N GLU A 1187 13.84 -36.56 21.80
CA GLU A 1187 13.09 -35.46 21.20
C GLU A 1187 12.46 -34.60 22.30
N TYR A 1188 12.44 -33.28 22.11
CA TYR A 1188 11.71 -32.35 22.98
C TYR A 1188 10.65 -31.59 22.19
N GLN A 1189 9.57 -31.23 22.87
CA GLN A 1189 8.52 -30.36 22.37
C GLN A 1189 8.40 -29.15 23.30
N TYR A 1190 8.24 -27.96 22.74
CA TYR A 1190 8.00 -26.70 23.43
C TYR A 1190 6.70 -26.10 22.91
N MET A 1191 5.69 -25.95 23.76
CA MET A 1191 4.38 -25.38 23.44
C MET A 1191 4.22 -23.99 24.05
N ASN A 1192 3.91 -23.00 23.22
CA ASN A 1192 3.48 -21.69 23.71
C ASN A 1192 2.03 -21.76 24.23
N LYS A 1193 1.84 -21.64 25.55
CA LYS A 1193 0.53 -21.60 26.22
C LYS A 1193 -0.01 -20.19 26.47
N ASP A 1194 0.73 -19.16 26.09
CA ASP A 1194 0.24 -17.78 26.10
C ASP A 1194 -0.78 -17.57 24.98
N SER A 1195 -1.75 -16.69 25.19
CA SER A 1195 -2.75 -16.31 24.18
C SER A 1195 -2.17 -15.37 23.10
N ARG A 1196 -0.87 -15.02 23.20
CA ARG A 1196 -0.13 -14.17 22.27
C ARG A 1196 1.01 -14.94 21.60
N THR A 1197 1.44 -14.49 20.43
CA THR A 1197 2.70 -14.93 19.83
C THR A 1197 3.88 -14.55 20.74
N GLN A 1198 4.73 -15.52 21.08
CA GLN A 1198 5.96 -15.30 21.84
C GLN A 1198 7.20 -15.47 20.96
N SER A 1199 8.14 -14.53 21.06
CA SER A 1199 9.52 -14.70 20.59
C SER A 1199 10.38 -15.18 21.77
N VAL A 1200 10.99 -16.35 21.62
CA VAL A 1200 11.71 -17.05 22.70
C VAL A 1200 13.03 -17.63 22.21
N THR A 1201 14.03 -17.73 23.07
CA THR A 1201 15.23 -18.51 22.81
C THR A 1201 15.14 -19.82 23.59
N VAL A 1202 14.91 -20.93 22.89
CA VAL A 1202 14.99 -22.25 23.52
C VAL A 1202 16.46 -22.66 23.60
N THR A 1203 16.88 -23.08 24.79
CA THR A 1203 18.24 -23.52 25.07
C THR A 1203 18.25 -24.99 25.48
N ARG A 1204 19.28 -25.72 25.05
CA ARG A 1204 19.57 -27.10 25.44
C ARG A 1204 20.92 -27.13 26.15
N GLN A 1205 20.98 -27.70 27.35
CA GLN A 1205 22.19 -27.75 28.15
C GLN A 1205 22.50 -29.18 28.60
N LEU A 1206 23.71 -29.65 28.28
CA LEU A 1206 24.28 -30.87 28.88
C LEU A 1206 24.97 -30.48 30.18
N VAL A 1207 24.62 -31.14 31.28
CA VAL A 1207 25.04 -30.81 32.65
C VAL A 1207 25.53 -32.06 33.37
N ASP A 1208 26.62 -31.97 34.13
CA ASP A 1208 27.17 -33.08 34.91
C ASP A 1208 26.50 -33.29 36.28
N ALA A 1209 26.87 -34.36 36.97
CA ALA A 1209 26.39 -34.69 38.33
C ALA A 1209 26.66 -33.60 39.39
N LYS A 1210 27.57 -32.64 39.13
CA LYS A 1210 27.88 -31.52 40.02
C LYS A 1210 27.14 -30.23 39.63
N GLY A 1211 26.26 -30.29 38.62
CA GLY A 1211 25.51 -29.14 38.12
C GLY A 1211 26.30 -28.25 37.15
N LYS A 1212 27.51 -28.63 36.74
CA LYS A 1212 28.31 -27.85 35.78
C LYS A 1212 27.76 -28.05 34.37
N VAL A 1213 27.43 -26.95 33.70
CA VAL A 1213 27.08 -26.95 32.28
C VAL A 1213 28.33 -27.25 31.44
N ILE A 1214 28.27 -28.30 30.63
CA ILE A 1214 29.35 -28.76 29.75
C ILE A 1214 29.20 -28.18 28.35
N LYS A 1215 27.97 -28.12 27.85
CA LYS A 1215 27.63 -27.63 26.51
C LYS A 1215 26.27 -26.92 26.55
N THR A 1216 26.15 -25.81 25.83
CA THR A 1216 24.87 -25.13 25.58
C THR A 1216 24.65 -24.97 24.09
N VAL A 1217 23.44 -25.25 23.60
CA VAL A 1217 22.96 -24.89 22.27
C VAL A 1217 21.77 -23.95 22.43
N ARG A 1218 21.72 -22.86 21.66
CA ARG A 1218 20.62 -21.87 21.67
C ARG A 1218 19.90 -21.88 20.32
N LEU A 1219 18.59 -21.69 20.34
CA LEU A 1219 17.74 -21.62 19.15
C LEU A 1219 16.66 -20.54 19.34
N PRO A 1220 16.71 -19.40 18.61
CA PRO A 1220 15.60 -18.45 18.60
C PRO A 1220 14.40 -19.02 17.83
N LEU A 1221 13.20 -18.78 18.34
CA LEU A 1221 11.92 -19.23 17.79
C LEU A 1221 10.86 -18.14 17.99
N THR A 1222 9.92 -18.02 17.05
CA THR A 1222 8.70 -17.21 17.21
C THR A 1222 7.51 -18.14 17.05
N LEU A 1223 6.67 -18.26 18.09
CA LEU A 1223 5.59 -19.24 18.15
C LEU A 1223 4.25 -18.55 18.47
N GLY A 1224 3.27 -18.74 17.60
CA GLY A 1224 1.89 -18.29 17.83
C GLY A 1224 1.24 -18.98 19.04
N ALA A 1225 0.14 -18.41 19.52
CA ALA A 1225 -0.63 -18.97 20.64
C ALA A 1225 -1.04 -20.43 20.38
N GLY A 1226 -0.84 -21.31 21.36
CA GLY A 1226 -1.12 -22.74 21.28
C GLY A 1226 -0.23 -23.53 20.29
N LYS A 1227 0.74 -22.90 19.62
CA LYS A 1227 1.63 -23.60 18.68
C LYS A 1227 2.82 -24.24 19.40
N SER A 1228 3.25 -25.39 18.87
CA SER A 1228 4.35 -26.18 19.40
C SER A 1228 5.50 -26.30 18.41
N TYR A 1229 6.73 -26.27 18.92
CA TYR A 1229 7.95 -26.60 18.20
C TYR A 1229 8.52 -27.91 18.75
N SER A 1230 8.78 -28.89 17.89
CA SER A 1230 9.42 -30.16 18.29
C SER A 1230 10.78 -30.29 17.61
N SER A 1231 11.79 -30.79 18.31
CA SER A 1231 13.15 -30.94 17.76
C SER A 1231 13.95 -32.06 18.41
N LYS A 1232 14.77 -32.71 17.59
CA LYS A 1232 15.58 -33.86 17.99
C LYS A 1232 16.85 -33.41 18.67
N ILE A 1233 17.15 -34.03 19.80
CA ILE A 1233 18.43 -34.00 20.49
C ILE A 1233 19.25 -35.16 19.92
N ALA A 1234 20.38 -34.83 19.31
CA ALA A 1234 21.34 -35.78 18.77
C ALA A 1234 22.74 -35.31 19.17
N GLU A 1235 23.09 -35.56 20.44
CA GLU A 1235 24.30 -35.03 21.06
C GLU A 1235 25.34 -36.14 21.22
N THR A 1236 26.52 -35.98 20.62
CA THR A 1236 27.59 -36.99 20.71
C THR A 1236 28.29 -36.86 22.06
N ILE A 1237 28.17 -37.88 22.90
CA ILE A 1237 28.88 -37.95 24.18
C ILE A 1237 30.37 -38.10 23.88
N SER A 1238 31.19 -37.10 24.24
CA SER A 1238 32.64 -37.13 23.98
C SER A 1238 33.30 -38.38 24.58
N LYS A 1239 34.31 -38.92 23.88
CA LYS A 1239 35.21 -39.96 24.42
C LYS A 1239 35.98 -39.52 25.67
N THR A 1240 36.03 -38.21 25.94
CA THR A 1240 36.68 -37.60 27.12
C THR A 1240 35.74 -37.29 28.28
N LEU A 1241 34.43 -37.58 28.17
CA LEU A 1241 33.51 -37.41 29.31
C LEU A 1241 33.73 -38.51 30.35
N PRO A 1242 33.80 -38.18 31.65
CA PRO A 1242 33.78 -39.17 32.72
C PRO A 1242 32.53 -40.07 32.68
N VAL A 1243 32.64 -41.25 33.28
CA VAL A 1243 31.46 -42.07 33.60
C VAL A 1243 30.71 -41.48 34.80
N GLY A 1244 29.38 -41.57 34.79
CA GLY A 1244 28.54 -40.99 35.84
C GLY A 1244 27.20 -40.50 35.31
N ASN A 1245 26.45 -39.79 36.16
CA ASN A 1245 25.12 -39.30 35.82
C ASN A 1245 25.17 -37.88 35.25
N TYR A 1246 24.39 -37.65 34.21
CA TYR A 1246 24.28 -36.40 33.47
C TYR A 1246 22.81 -36.00 33.31
N LYS A 1247 22.57 -34.71 33.07
CA LYS A 1247 21.24 -34.17 32.77
C LYS A 1247 21.25 -33.42 31.45
N MET A 1248 20.17 -33.60 30.69
CA MET A 1248 19.85 -32.77 29.54
C MET A 1248 18.71 -31.83 29.94
N ILE A 1249 19.00 -30.54 30.01
CA ILE A 1249 18.05 -29.50 30.41
C ILE A 1249 17.59 -28.73 29.17
N VAL A 1250 16.29 -28.51 29.05
CA VAL A 1250 15.69 -27.63 28.04
C VAL A 1250 15.00 -26.47 28.74
N LYS A 1251 15.37 -25.23 28.39
CA LYS A 1251 14.78 -23.99 28.94
C LYS A 1251 14.29 -23.10 27.81
N GLY A 1252 13.07 -22.57 27.91
CA GLY A 1252 12.63 -21.43 27.10
C GLY A 1252 12.99 -20.13 27.80
N LEU A 1253 13.69 -19.23 27.11
CA LEU A 1253 14.01 -17.88 27.57
C LEU A 1253 13.20 -16.84 26.80
N ASP A 1254 12.80 -15.75 27.43
CA ASP A 1254 12.27 -14.58 26.72
C ASP A 1254 13.38 -13.75 26.03
N VAL A 1255 13.00 -12.66 25.37
CA VAL A 1255 13.95 -11.77 24.66
C VAL A 1255 14.87 -10.98 25.61
N GLN A 1256 14.60 -10.98 26.92
CA GLN A 1256 15.47 -10.46 27.97
C GLN A 1256 16.35 -11.55 28.60
N GLY A 1257 16.23 -12.81 28.17
CA GLY A 1257 16.99 -13.95 28.68
C GLY A 1257 16.45 -14.56 29.97
N LYS A 1258 15.30 -14.11 30.48
CA LYS A 1258 14.64 -14.68 31.66
C LYS A 1258 13.99 -16.01 31.29
N THR A 1259 14.10 -17.02 32.16
CA THR A 1259 13.47 -18.32 31.94
C THR A 1259 11.95 -18.23 32.07
N LEU A 1260 11.24 -18.64 31.02
CA LEU A 1260 9.78 -18.76 30.97
C LEU A 1260 9.32 -20.14 31.46
N GLY A 1261 10.08 -21.19 31.15
CA GLY A 1261 9.84 -22.56 31.59
C GLY A 1261 11.04 -23.46 31.33
N GLU A 1262 11.18 -24.51 32.14
CA GLU A 1262 12.32 -25.42 32.15
C GLU A 1262 11.87 -26.86 32.44
N LYS A 1263 12.53 -27.83 31.80
CA LYS A 1263 12.40 -29.26 32.12
C LYS A 1263 13.71 -29.98 31.82
N SER A 1264 13.97 -31.08 32.50
CA SER A 1264 15.16 -31.91 32.25
C SER A 1264 14.84 -33.40 32.32
N PHE A 1265 15.72 -34.21 31.75
CA PHE A 1265 15.79 -35.65 32.00
C PHE A 1265 17.24 -36.03 32.36
N SER A 1266 17.38 -37.12 33.10
CA SER A 1266 18.70 -37.66 33.50
C SER A 1266 19.08 -38.85 32.62
N PHE A 1267 20.39 -39.08 32.46
CA PHE A 1267 20.93 -40.28 31.81
C PHE A 1267 22.33 -40.61 32.35
N THR A 1268 22.74 -41.87 32.28
CA THR A 1268 24.07 -42.32 32.75
C THR A 1268 25.02 -42.49 31.57
N VAL A 1269 26.25 -41.97 31.70
CA VAL A 1269 27.36 -42.20 30.77
C VAL A 1269 28.23 -43.35 31.27
N GLN A 1270 28.52 -44.30 30.39
CA GLN A 1270 29.37 -45.47 30.63
C GLN A 1270 30.50 -45.57 29.60
N LYS A 1271 31.47 -46.47 29.83
CA LYS A 1271 32.48 -46.85 28.81
C LYS A 1271 31.95 -47.98 27.95
#